data_AF-A0A3E0MQ73-F1
#
_entry.id   AF-A0A3E0MQ73-F1
#
_cell.length_a   1.000
_cell.length_b   1.000
_cell.length_c   1.000
_cell.angle_alpha   90.00
_cell.angle_beta   90.00
_cell.angle_gamma   90.00
#
_symmetry.space_group_name_H-M   'P 1'
#
loop_
_entity.id
_entity.type
_entity.pdbx_description
1 polymer ?
#
loop_
_entity_poly.entity_id
_entity_poly.type
_entity_poly.pdbx_seq_one_letter_code
_entity_poly.pdbx_strand_id
1 'polypeptide(L)'
;MSDKKLPFEKIFPYFSYRWRYEDGQYSPYAPFSKVNFFPKDPDVEDFFKKGNNTSMSNTVETINLGGIDRGGPDVVAVDILYRESISDTIYILKTIEIPADERGNGKFLKLQINKRSFAGALPNDQLTRAYDNVPLKAKSQEVTANRLIYGNYTHQFDQPDELRITLGQDSLPEPLNGPHIKGNRTYNVGVVYIDKYGRYGNLITQDAPTVSTEGSSIKTDFTTEFRNELTAKITSKAPSWAVWYRYFVKDVSGEHFNLSSFNVYNDGLGLNKSDNVYLQFNSTDRNKITEDTILIPRRHNFDDSENIFEGLSRHPVLEIENEAPDIVKSQIVERSFAFVTQFLEKNAQLRPTSVVNGQNDGTSDNFATTTVGQTTLVIEDERADGWNAIISAINTYVASQDPDETVRFEQKRNDGSSTSQSIDVSGYGDRLALKIVANKTQDEATYQTGFVLVDNIELMRINGDRHRNAFKFTLSNRVDEDGNVLTTTGLDKGGINMHSDGVSTDIRLSKLGLSEEGFDKIKGSFFVKVPREVVNNTDITLLPTGQSEFDDDGKVSNIREINFETEPATESNLNLYWETSDTFLVAKHHGQTNKIPFANCIGTAEPTTGKIYLESRKLFDKFNSIEIAKGTRVNTPVPRFAEETRKAGLIFSGLYNSKTGINELNQFNMALNPTKELEPNYGGIQKLFTLDTNLLAFAEDKVFRVLADKDALFNADDGVNVTATNLVLGQAMVYQGQYGISTHPESFAFWGNNAYFTDAKRGVVMQLTPANGQLFPISSRGMSNFFRDRIGSADKLIGAYDGAKKQYVLSMQGYDQNAVSIGSETIPNETSNITLGYSLRAEGWTSRFSFIPESGITMANRFYTFKNGKAYLHNSDTADRNNFYGTAANSEVQIIFNDNPTYISDFLTLNYEGDSNWEASEIIGDQDGIYSITNVRILDSDESGFLGWFLKEGKYHGSIVGTQPVYIIDPNGSVGADGFWPLIQDGANTQDISGTKGFFSKVRFKNSATTKKELFAISSEYYISQT
;
A
#
# COMPACT_ATOMS: atom_id res chain seq x y z
N MET A 1 -3.55 36.58 -31.95
CA MET A 1 -3.39 36.57 -30.49
C MET A 1 -2.50 35.39 -30.16
N SER A 2 -1.45 35.54 -29.36
CA SER A 2 -0.60 34.40 -28.99
C SER A 2 -1.42 33.40 -28.17
N ASP A 3 -1.46 32.13 -28.59
CA ASP A 3 -2.14 31.05 -27.85
C ASP A 3 -1.68 31.04 -26.39
N LYS A 4 -2.60 31.39 -25.48
CA LYS A 4 -2.35 31.35 -24.04
C LYS A 4 -2.20 29.89 -23.64
N LYS A 5 -0.95 29.43 -23.48
CA LYS A 5 -0.65 28.06 -23.04
C LYS A 5 -1.20 27.84 -21.62
N LEU A 6 -2.23 27.00 -21.51
CA LEU A 6 -2.84 26.67 -20.22
C LEU A 6 -1.87 25.86 -19.34
N PRO A 7 -1.81 26.12 -18.03
CA PRO A 7 -0.82 25.50 -17.14
C PRO A 7 -1.02 23.99 -16.95
N PHE A 8 -2.25 23.49 -17.12
CA PHE A 8 -2.64 22.10 -16.85
C PHE A 8 -3.19 21.33 -18.08
N GLU A 9 -3.12 21.90 -19.29
CA GLU A 9 -3.83 21.41 -20.49
C GLU A 9 -3.66 19.92 -20.78
N LYS A 10 -2.44 19.40 -20.59
CA LYS A 10 -2.05 18.03 -20.98
C LYS A 10 -1.65 17.19 -19.77
N ILE A 11 -2.30 17.37 -18.62
CA ILE A 11 -2.00 16.62 -17.40
C ILE A 11 -3.25 16.46 -16.52
N PHE A 12 -3.18 15.51 -15.58
CA PHE A 12 -4.16 15.31 -14.51
C PHE A 12 -3.54 15.73 -13.17
N PRO A 13 -3.85 16.94 -12.67
CA PRO A 13 -3.24 17.46 -11.45
C PRO A 13 -3.99 17.01 -10.18
N TYR A 14 -3.21 16.57 -9.18
CA TYR A 14 -3.70 16.20 -7.85
C TYR A 14 -2.92 16.98 -6.78
N PHE A 15 -3.61 17.36 -5.70
CA PHE A 15 -3.01 18.14 -4.62
C PHE A 15 -3.20 17.48 -3.27
N SER A 16 -2.25 17.69 -2.38
CA SER A 16 -2.30 17.27 -0.97
C SER A 16 -1.55 18.31 -0.14
N TYR A 17 -1.45 18.10 1.17
CA TYR A 17 -0.63 18.89 2.06
C TYR A 17 -0.06 18.04 3.19
N ARG A 18 0.97 18.57 3.86
CA ARG A 18 1.49 18.05 5.12
C ARG A 18 1.94 19.21 6.01
N TRP A 19 1.95 18.98 7.31
CA TRP A 19 2.39 19.96 8.30
C TRP A 19 3.88 19.82 8.59
N ARG A 20 4.52 20.96 8.86
CA ARG A 20 5.84 21.06 9.48
C ARG A 20 5.68 21.60 10.90
N TYR A 21 6.28 20.92 11.84
CA TYR A 21 6.25 21.28 13.27
C TYR A 21 7.44 22.15 13.66
N GLU A 22 7.35 22.79 14.82
CA GLU A 22 8.38 23.69 15.36
C GLU A 22 9.73 23.00 15.58
N ASP A 23 9.71 21.70 15.85
CA ASP A 23 10.88 20.85 16.01
C ASP A 23 11.42 20.26 14.69
N GLY A 24 10.99 20.82 13.56
CA GLY A 24 11.45 20.44 12.22
C GLY A 24 10.86 19.14 11.68
N GLN A 25 10.05 18.42 12.46
CA GLN A 25 9.39 17.21 12.00
C GLN A 25 8.32 17.51 10.94
N TYR A 26 8.03 16.53 10.08
CA TYR A 26 6.91 16.58 9.13
C TYR A 26 5.89 15.48 9.41
N SER A 27 4.60 15.84 9.31
CA SER A 27 3.50 14.88 9.37
C SER A 27 3.50 13.96 8.14
N PRO A 28 2.89 12.76 8.23
CA PRO A 28 2.38 12.07 7.05
C PRO A 28 1.49 13.01 6.23
N TYR A 29 1.50 12.86 4.90
CA TYR A 29 0.69 13.72 4.04
C TYR A 29 -0.78 13.31 4.04
N ALA A 30 -1.67 14.31 3.94
CA ALA A 30 -3.11 14.13 3.84
C ALA A 30 -3.49 13.40 2.55
N PRO A 31 -4.66 12.76 2.43
CA PRO A 31 -5.08 12.18 1.16
C PRO A 31 -5.04 13.20 0.02
N PHE A 32 -4.81 12.72 -1.20
CA PHE A 32 -4.82 13.58 -2.38
C PHE A 32 -6.25 13.93 -2.77
N SER A 33 -6.45 15.14 -3.28
CA SER A 33 -7.71 15.55 -3.89
C SER A 33 -8.11 14.63 -5.04
N LYS A 34 -9.39 14.63 -5.41
CA LYS A 34 -9.81 14.13 -6.73
C LYS A 34 -9.07 14.87 -7.85
N VAL A 35 -9.08 14.28 -9.04
CA VAL A 35 -8.47 14.91 -10.21
C VAL A 35 -9.12 16.28 -10.48
N ASN A 36 -8.30 17.31 -10.70
CA ASN A 36 -8.78 18.65 -11.06
C ASN A 36 -8.67 18.82 -12.58
N PHE A 37 -9.64 18.25 -13.29
CA PHE A 37 -9.68 18.23 -14.75
C PHE A 37 -11.08 18.51 -15.25
N PHE A 38 -11.21 19.50 -16.12
CA PHE A 38 -12.43 19.80 -16.85
C PHE A 38 -12.10 19.82 -18.35
N PRO A 39 -12.78 19.02 -19.19
CA PRO A 39 -12.49 18.97 -20.62
C PRO A 39 -12.91 20.27 -21.32
N LYS A 40 -12.50 20.44 -22.58
CA LYS A 40 -13.09 21.43 -23.49
C LYS A 40 -14.46 20.92 -23.94
N ASP A 41 -15.28 21.82 -24.48
CA ASP A 41 -16.50 21.40 -25.15
C ASP A 41 -16.17 20.50 -26.35
N PRO A 42 -16.99 19.47 -26.61
CA PRO A 42 -16.82 18.57 -27.75
C PRO A 42 -16.80 19.33 -29.08
N ASP A 43 -15.81 19.02 -29.92
CA ASP A 43 -15.69 19.52 -31.29
C ASP A 43 -15.51 18.32 -32.22
N VAL A 44 -16.62 17.86 -32.80
CA VAL A 44 -16.67 16.68 -33.66
C VAL A 44 -15.89 16.93 -34.97
N GLU A 45 -15.91 18.16 -35.48
CA GLU A 45 -15.19 18.53 -36.70
C GLU A 45 -13.68 18.51 -36.48
N ASP A 46 -13.20 19.05 -35.36
CA ASP A 46 -11.79 19.01 -34.99
C ASP A 46 -11.33 17.58 -34.69
N PHE A 47 -12.18 16.77 -34.05
CA PHE A 47 -11.91 15.34 -33.84
C PHE A 47 -11.79 14.60 -35.18
N PHE A 48 -12.74 14.79 -36.10
CA PHE A 48 -12.72 14.18 -37.43
C PHE A 48 -11.43 14.54 -38.18
N LYS A 49 -11.04 15.83 -38.17
CA LYS A 49 -9.83 16.32 -38.87
C LYS A 49 -8.52 15.86 -38.24
N LYS A 50 -8.44 15.81 -36.91
CA LYS A 50 -7.18 15.48 -36.19
C LYS A 50 -7.04 14.00 -35.84
N GLY A 51 -8.10 13.21 -35.95
CA GLY A 51 -8.12 11.78 -35.66
C GLY A 51 -8.02 11.43 -34.18
N ASN A 52 -8.19 12.39 -33.27
CA ASN A 52 -8.18 12.16 -31.82
C ASN A 52 -9.10 13.14 -31.09
N ASN A 53 -9.63 12.76 -29.92
CA ASN A 53 -10.60 13.56 -29.19
C ASN A 53 -9.97 14.81 -28.57
N THR A 54 -9.94 15.94 -29.29
CA THR A 54 -9.30 17.18 -28.80
C THR A 54 -10.00 17.83 -27.63
N SER A 55 -11.28 17.48 -27.40
CA SER A 55 -12.04 17.94 -26.24
C SER A 55 -11.45 17.43 -24.93
N MET A 56 -10.79 16.26 -24.96
CA MET A 56 -10.15 15.64 -23.81
C MET A 56 -8.78 16.27 -23.48
N SER A 57 -8.81 17.59 -23.24
CA SER A 57 -7.72 18.42 -22.75
C SER A 57 -8.22 19.36 -21.64
N ASN A 58 -7.38 19.61 -20.64
CA ASN A 58 -7.80 20.32 -19.43
C ASN A 58 -7.97 21.83 -19.70
N THR A 59 -9.13 22.39 -19.36
CA THR A 59 -9.44 23.82 -19.49
C THR A 59 -9.11 24.62 -18.23
N VAL A 60 -8.71 23.96 -17.14
CA VAL A 60 -8.43 24.62 -15.87
C VAL A 60 -7.29 25.64 -16.01
N GLU A 61 -7.62 26.91 -15.82
CA GLU A 61 -6.61 27.98 -15.76
C GLU A 61 -6.04 28.18 -14.35
N THR A 62 -6.88 27.96 -13.34
CA THR A 62 -6.63 28.31 -11.95
C THR A 62 -7.23 27.25 -11.04
N ILE A 63 -6.46 26.82 -10.05
CA ILE A 63 -6.93 25.94 -8.98
C ILE A 63 -6.91 26.71 -7.66
N ASN A 64 -8.07 26.80 -7.01
CA ASN A 64 -8.21 27.44 -5.71
C ASN A 64 -8.25 26.35 -4.63
N LEU A 65 -7.13 26.14 -3.94
CA LEU A 65 -7.09 25.27 -2.75
C LEU A 65 -7.65 26.04 -1.55
N GLY A 66 -8.53 25.39 -0.78
CA GLY A 66 -9.20 25.99 0.37
C GLY A 66 -9.51 24.99 1.47
N GLY A 67 -9.68 25.47 2.70
CA GLY A 67 -10.19 24.65 3.81
C GLY A 67 -9.18 23.68 4.42
N ILE A 68 -7.89 23.92 4.22
CA ILE A 68 -6.78 23.15 4.81
C ILE A 68 -6.67 23.54 6.28
N ASP A 69 -6.59 22.59 7.21
CA ASP A 69 -6.48 22.95 8.64
C ASP A 69 -5.07 23.49 8.97
N ARG A 70 -5.01 24.51 9.84
CA ARG A 70 -3.76 25.10 10.35
C ARG A 70 -2.96 24.13 11.24
N GLY A 71 -3.60 23.07 11.71
CA GLY A 71 -3.02 22.09 12.63
C GLY A 71 -2.99 22.60 14.07
N GLY A 72 -2.08 22.03 14.87
CA GLY A 72 -1.87 22.38 16.27
C GLY A 72 -1.10 23.70 16.46
N PRO A 73 -0.97 24.19 17.70
CA PRO A 73 -0.18 25.39 18.02
C PRO A 73 1.32 25.24 17.73
N ASP A 74 1.79 24.00 17.61
CA ASP A 74 3.14 23.57 17.29
C ASP A 74 3.42 23.48 15.77
N VAL A 75 2.41 23.65 14.92
CA VAL A 75 2.57 23.66 13.46
C VAL A 75 3.04 25.04 12.99
N VAL A 76 4.19 25.06 12.31
CA VAL A 76 4.85 26.31 11.88
C VAL A 76 4.74 26.55 10.38
N ALA A 77 4.51 25.52 9.58
CA ALA A 77 4.31 25.66 8.14
C ALA A 77 3.48 24.53 7.54
N VAL A 78 2.95 24.77 6.34
CA VAL A 78 2.25 23.78 5.52
C VAL A 78 2.96 23.64 4.18
N ASP A 79 3.39 22.43 3.85
CA ASP A 79 3.83 22.09 2.50
C ASP A 79 2.60 21.72 1.65
N ILE A 80 2.42 22.41 0.53
CA ILE A 80 1.45 22.04 -0.50
C ILE A 80 2.11 21.07 -1.45
N LEU A 81 1.52 19.89 -1.56
CA LEU A 81 2.03 18.78 -2.34
C LEU A 81 1.27 18.68 -3.67
N TYR A 82 1.98 18.21 -4.69
CA TYR A 82 1.49 18.11 -6.05
C TYR A 82 1.98 16.83 -6.71
N ARG A 83 1.12 16.19 -7.50
CA ARG A 83 1.52 15.12 -8.41
C ARG A 83 0.73 15.14 -9.70
N GLU A 84 1.27 14.45 -10.70
CA GLU A 84 0.67 14.23 -12.01
C GLU A 84 0.52 12.71 -12.24
N SER A 85 -0.46 12.25 -13.01
CA SER A 85 -0.69 10.81 -13.20
C SER A 85 0.49 10.01 -13.78
N ILE A 86 1.39 10.66 -14.52
CA ILE A 86 2.53 9.98 -15.16
C ILE A 86 3.69 9.67 -14.21
N SER A 87 3.64 10.17 -12.98
CA SER A 87 4.78 10.12 -12.06
C SER A 87 4.34 9.70 -10.67
N ASP A 88 5.06 8.72 -10.12
CA ASP A 88 4.97 8.36 -8.71
C ASP A 88 5.66 9.38 -7.80
N THR A 89 6.36 10.37 -8.38
CA THR A 89 7.02 11.43 -7.63
C THR A 89 6.00 12.44 -7.12
N ILE A 90 6.02 12.67 -5.82
CA ILE A 90 5.27 13.75 -5.19
C ILE A 90 6.18 14.97 -5.05
N TYR A 91 5.75 16.11 -5.58
CA TYR A 91 6.50 17.37 -5.54
C TYR A 91 5.96 18.29 -4.45
N ILE A 92 6.85 19.04 -3.82
CA ILE A 92 6.51 20.20 -2.99
C ILE A 92 6.30 21.38 -3.95
N LEU A 93 5.07 21.85 -4.06
CA LEU A 93 4.72 22.99 -4.89
C LEU A 93 5.08 24.31 -4.19
N LYS A 94 4.72 24.44 -2.91
CA LYS A 94 4.95 25.64 -2.12
C LYS A 94 4.91 25.30 -0.63
N THR A 95 5.84 25.86 0.14
CA THR A 95 5.77 25.88 1.61
C THR A 95 5.18 27.22 2.05
N ILE A 96 4.26 27.16 3.01
CA ILE A 96 3.58 28.34 3.53
C ILE A 96 3.79 28.38 5.03
N GLU A 97 4.56 29.37 5.47
CA GLU A 97 4.83 29.62 6.89
C GLU A 97 3.58 30.16 7.59
N ILE A 98 3.32 29.70 8.81
CA ILE A 98 2.24 30.15 9.67
C ILE A 98 2.83 31.06 10.76
N PRO A 99 2.47 32.36 10.79
CA PRO A 99 2.86 33.28 11.86
C PRO A 99 2.47 32.75 13.24
N ALA A 100 3.29 33.01 14.27
CA ALA A 100 3.10 32.45 15.61
C ALA A 100 1.75 32.81 16.26
N ASP A 101 1.25 34.01 15.98
CA ASP A 101 -0.06 34.53 16.41
C ASP A 101 -1.24 33.88 15.67
N GLU A 102 -0.98 33.23 14.53
CA GLU A 102 -1.96 32.55 13.69
C GLU A 102 -1.98 31.03 13.87
N ARG A 103 -1.06 30.45 14.66
CA ARG A 103 -0.97 29.00 14.91
C ARG A 103 -2.15 28.49 15.76
N GLY A 104 -2.46 27.21 15.62
CA GLY A 104 -3.55 26.55 16.35
C GLY A 104 -4.86 26.45 15.57
N ASN A 105 -5.96 26.15 16.28
CA ASN A 105 -7.22 25.74 15.67
C ASN A 105 -7.81 26.80 14.74
N GLY A 106 -7.91 26.44 13.45
CA GLY A 106 -8.56 27.26 12.43
C GLY A 106 -8.32 26.67 11.04
N LYS A 107 -9.15 27.06 10.08
CA LYS A 107 -8.92 26.74 8.67
C LYS A 107 -7.96 27.76 8.07
N PHE A 108 -7.01 27.26 7.32
CA PHE A 108 -6.01 27.98 6.59
C PHE A 108 -6.37 28.11 5.11
N LEU A 109 -5.89 29.21 4.53
CA LEU A 109 -5.46 29.33 3.14
C LEU A 109 -6.50 29.16 2.05
N LYS A 110 -6.76 30.26 1.35
CA LYS A 110 -7.14 30.22 -0.07
C LYS A 110 -5.86 30.37 -0.89
N LEU A 111 -5.33 29.30 -1.45
CA LEU A 111 -4.18 29.35 -2.34
C LEU A 111 -4.65 29.23 -3.78
N GLN A 112 -4.37 30.24 -4.56
CA GLN A 112 -4.59 30.22 -5.99
C GLN A 112 -3.33 29.70 -6.70
N ILE A 113 -3.49 28.64 -7.49
CA ILE A 113 -2.43 28.04 -8.29
C ILE A 113 -2.75 28.30 -9.76
N ASN A 114 -1.94 29.15 -10.39
CA ASN A 114 -2.04 29.53 -11.80
C ASN A 114 -0.80 29.12 -12.63
N LYS A 115 0.24 28.56 -11.99
CA LYS A 115 1.45 28.06 -12.64
C LYS A 115 2.04 26.89 -11.88
N ARG A 116 2.72 26.00 -12.62
CA ARG A 116 3.50 24.89 -12.07
C ARG A 116 4.90 25.37 -11.72
N SER A 117 5.22 25.48 -10.43
CA SER A 117 6.57 25.75 -9.93
C SER A 117 6.87 24.79 -8.80
N PHE A 118 7.94 24.00 -8.92
CA PHE A 118 8.30 22.96 -7.95
C PHE A 118 9.49 23.41 -7.13
N ALA A 119 9.39 23.29 -5.80
CA ALA A 119 10.50 23.54 -4.89
C ALA A 119 11.44 22.32 -4.79
N GLY A 120 10.88 21.10 -4.86
CA GLY A 120 11.63 19.85 -4.80
C GLY A 120 10.71 18.63 -4.79
N ALA A 121 11.28 17.43 -4.85
CA ALA A 121 10.55 16.16 -4.71
C ALA A 121 10.57 15.68 -3.26
N LEU A 122 9.51 14.97 -2.84
CA LEU A 122 9.50 14.27 -1.56
C LEU A 122 10.44 13.06 -1.59
N PRO A 123 11.14 12.77 -0.48
CA PRO A 123 11.90 11.53 -0.33
C PRO A 123 11.05 10.28 -0.49
N ASN A 124 11.64 9.20 -1.03
CA ASN A 124 10.93 7.96 -1.33
C ASN A 124 10.29 7.30 -0.09
N ASP A 125 10.94 7.38 1.06
CA ASP A 125 10.44 6.82 2.32
C ASP A 125 9.18 7.55 2.82
N GLN A 126 8.89 8.75 2.32
CA GLN A 126 7.68 9.49 2.65
C GLN A 126 6.49 9.09 1.76
N LEU A 127 6.73 8.53 0.58
CA LEU A 127 5.68 8.23 -0.40
C LEU A 127 4.67 7.19 0.12
N THR A 128 5.13 6.19 0.87
CA THR A 128 4.29 5.12 1.44
C THR A 128 3.95 5.33 2.92
N ARG A 129 4.45 6.41 3.55
CA ARG A 129 4.17 6.76 4.96
C ARG A 129 2.74 7.30 5.10
N ALA A 130 1.78 6.39 5.28
CA ALA A 130 0.38 6.72 5.52
C ALA A 130 0.10 7.21 6.95
N TYR A 131 0.83 6.63 7.91
CA TYR A 131 0.84 6.97 9.33
C TYR A 131 2.17 6.53 9.96
N ASP A 132 2.44 6.97 11.19
CA ASP A 132 3.56 6.48 11.99
C ASP A 132 3.09 5.37 12.92
N ASN A 133 3.78 4.22 12.89
CA ASN A 133 3.39 3.03 13.66
C ASN A 133 3.87 3.08 15.12
N VAL A 134 3.52 4.17 15.83
CA VAL A 134 3.84 4.35 17.25
C VAL A 134 3.11 3.26 18.05
N PRO A 135 3.80 2.49 18.91
CA PRO A 135 3.17 1.44 19.71
C PRO A 135 1.97 1.89 20.54
N LEU A 136 0.99 1.00 20.74
CA LEU A 136 -0.15 1.24 21.63
C LEU A 136 0.27 1.26 23.11
N LYS A 137 1.13 0.30 23.47
CA LYS A 137 1.71 0.11 24.81
C LYS A 137 3.07 -0.58 24.64
N ALA A 138 3.98 -0.34 25.56
CA ALA A 138 5.29 -1.01 25.59
C ALA A 138 5.67 -1.36 27.03
N LYS A 139 6.32 -2.50 27.21
CA LYS A 139 6.81 -2.93 28.53
C LYS A 139 8.08 -2.19 28.93
N SER A 140 8.91 -1.82 27.94
CA SER A 140 10.16 -1.10 28.16
C SER A 140 10.36 0.01 27.15
N GLN A 141 10.99 1.10 27.61
CA GLN A 141 11.39 2.25 26.80
C GLN A 141 12.83 2.62 27.16
N GLU A 142 13.63 3.00 26.16
CA GLU A 142 15.00 3.48 26.36
C GLU A 142 15.43 4.39 25.19
N VAL A 143 16.46 5.21 25.39
CA VAL A 143 17.05 6.05 24.33
C VAL A 143 18.48 5.60 24.04
N THR A 144 18.78 5.34 22.77
CA THR A 144 20.14 5.06 22.26
C THR A 144 20.23 5.48 20.80
N ALA A 145 21.43 5.71 20.26
CA ALA A 145 21.61 6.18 18.88
C ALA A 145 20.78 7.45 18.55
N ASN A 146 20.54 8.32 19.54
CA ASN A 146 19.63 9.47 19.46
C ASN A 146 18.20 9.12 18.98
N ARG A 147 17.70 7.93 19.32
CA ARG A 147 16.38 7.43 18.96
C ARG A 147 15.68 6.86 20.19
N LEU A 148 14.36 6.95 20.19
CA LEU A 148 13.52 6.34 21.20
C LEU A 148 13.26 4.88 20.80
N ILE A 149 13.45 3.95 21.74
CA ILE A 149 13.27 2.51 21.50
C ILE A 149 12.24 1.97 22.47
N TYR A 150 11.26 1.26 21.91
CA TYR A 150 10.28 0.48 22.66
C TYR A 150 10.57 -1.01 22.50
N GLY A 151 10.54 -1.73 23.62
CA GLY A 151 10.69 -3.18 23.65
C GLY A 151 9.48 -3.85 24.28
N ASN A 152 9.15 -5.05 23.77
CA ASN A 152 7.94 -5.79 24.16
C ASN A 152 6.71 -4.89 24.06
N TYR A 153 6.35 -4.60 22.82
CA TYR A 153 5.37 -3.59 22.49
C TYR A 153 4.15 -4.21 21.80
N THR A 154 3.00 -3.58 22.00
CA THR A 154 1.76 -3.94 21.33
C THR A 154 1.47 -2.94 20.23
N HIS A 155 1.05 -3.45 19.09
CA HIS A 155 0.69 -2.69 17.90
C HIS A 155 -0.56 -3.29 17.26
N GLN A 156 -1.04 -2.67 16.18
CA GLN A 156 -2.29 -3.01 15.50
C GLN A 156 -3.51 -2.84 16.42
N PHE A 157 -4.70 -3.17 15.92
CA PHE A 157 -5.96 -3.02 16.63
C PHE A 157 -6.84 -4.22 16.35
N ASP A 158 -7.61 -4.63 17.36
CA ASP A 158 -8.72 -5.56 17.13
C ASP A 158 -9.75 -4.90 16.20
N GLN A 159 -10.06 -5.63 15.14
CA GLN A 159 -11.01 -5.21 14.12
C GLN A 159 -12.46 -5.46 14.59
N PRO A 160 -13.44 -4.68 14.11
CA PRO A 160 -14.83 -4.95 14.44
C PRO A 160 -15.25 -6.33 13.91
N ASP A 161 -16.10 -7.04 14.66
CA ASP A 161 -16.56 -8.40 14.32
C ASP A 161 -17.23 -8.47 12.93
N GLU A 162 -17.89 -7.39 12.51
CA GLU A 162 -18.58 -7.30 11.22
C GLU A 162 -18.60 -5.85 10.72
N LEU A 163 -18.35 -5.64 9.43
CA LEU A 163 -18.64 -4.40 8.71
C LEU A 163 -19.98 -4.55 7.98
N ARG A 164 -20.90 -3.62 8.20
CA ARG A 164 -22.11 -3.47 7.38
C ARG A 164 -22.13 -2.11 6.72
N ILE A 165 -22.23 -2.12 5.40
CA ILE A 165 -22.15 -0.92 4.57
C ILE A 165 -23.19 -0.98 3.46
N THR A 166 -23.88 0.13 3.23
CA THR A 166 -24.76 0.33 2.08
C THR A 166 -24.09 1.30 1.12
N LEU A 167 -23.95 0.90 -0.14
CA LEU A 167 -23.40 1.73 -1.21
C LEU A 167 -24.51 2.27 -2.09
N GLY A 168 -24.27 3.42 -2.72
CA GLY A 168 -25.19 4.05 -3.67
C GLY A 168 -24.47 4.95 -4.67
N GLN A 169 -25.26 5.59 -5.53
CA GLN A 169 -24.81 6.61 -6.46
C GLN A 169 -25.54 7.93 -6.16
N ASP A 170 -24.87 9.06 -6.34
CA ASP A 170 -25.47 10.39 -6.27
C ASP A 170 -25.11 11.20 -7.53
N SER A 171 -26.04 12.03 -8.00
CA SER A 171 -25.89 12.80 -9.23
C SER A 171 -25.22 14.16 -8.98
N LEU A 172 -24.37 14.56 -9.91
CA LEU A 172 -23.61 15.80 -9.95
C LEU A 172 -23.98 16.55 -11.24
N PRO A 173 -25.10 17.31 -11.23
CA PRO A 173 -25.59 17.99 -12.42
C PRO A 173 -24.68 19.13 -12.89
N GLU A 174 -23.91 19.74 -11.99
CA GLU A 174 -23.02 20.85 -12.31
C GLU A 174 -21.61 20.70 -11.72
N PRO A 175 -20.55 21.10 -12.44
CA PRO A 175 -20.55 21.40 -13.88
C PRO A 175 -20.95 20.16 -14.72
N LEU A 176 -21.54 20.35 -15.90
CA LEU A 176 -21.96 19.24 -16.77
C LEU A 176 -20.82 18.25 -17.08
N ASN A 177 -19.65 18.77 -17.48
CA ASN A 177 -18.47 17.98 -17.80
C ASN A 177 -17.47 17.95 -16.63
N GLY A 178 -16.67 16.89 -16.50
CA GLY A 178 -15.60 16.83 -15.48
C GLY A 178 -15.41 15.46 -14.82
N PRO A 179 -14.79 15.41 -13.63
CA PRO A 179 -14.45 14.15 -12.96
C PRO A 179 -15.70 13.31 -12.67
N HIS A 180 -15.64 12.02 -12.98
CA HIS A 180 -16.78 11.11 -12.93
C HIS A 180 -16.33 9.71 -12.47
N ILE A 181 -17.27 8.93 -11.93
CA ILE A 181 -17.10 7.48 -11.76
C ILE A 181 -17.56 6.79 -13.03
N LYS A 182 -16.75 5.90 -13.58
CA LYS A 182 -17.11 5.23 -14.84
C LYS A 182 -18.34 4.34 -14.68
N GLY A 183 -19.29 4.45 -15.62
CA GLY A 183 -20.49 3.64 -15.71
C GLY A 183 -20.25 2.21 -16.20
N ASN A 184 -21.27 1.36 -16.05
CA ASN A 184 -21.20 -0.07 -16.33
C ASN A 184 -20.00 -0.77 -15.63
N ARG A 185 -19.58 -0.27 -14.47
CA ARG A 185 -18.44 -0.84 -13.70
C ARG A 185 -18.86 -1.32 -12.33
N THR A 186 -18.17 -2.34 -11.86
CA THR A 186 -18.29 -2.84 -10.49
C THR A 186 -17.18 -2.23 -9.64
N TYR A 187 -17.55 -1.57 -8.55
CA TYR A 187 -16.62 -1.01 -7.58
C TYR A 187 -16.74 -1.77 -6.28
N ASN A 188 -15.60 -2.00 -5.62
CA ASN A 188 -15.59 -2.48 -4.25
C ASN A 188 -15.08 -1.37 -3.31
N VAL A 189 -15.81 -1.10 -2.22
CA VAL A 189 -15.47 -0.07 -1.23
C VAL A 189 -15.10 -0.73 0.09
N GLY A 190 -13.86 -0.49 0.52
CA GLY A 190 -13.37 -0.86 1.83
C GLY A 190 -13.27 0.32 2.78
N VAL A 191 -13.19 0.04 4.08
CA VAL A 191 -13.09 1.04 5.15
C VAL A 191 -11.81 0.79 5.96
N VAL A 192 -11.11 1.87 6.33
CA VAL A 192 -10.04 1.83 7.34
C VAL A 192 -10.44 2.74 8.48
N TYR A 193 -10.51 2.20 9.70
CA TYR A 193 -10.68 2.98 10.92
C TYR A 193 -9.35 3.54 11.41
N ILE A 194 -9.38 4.73 11.99
CA ILE A 194 -8.20 5.50 12.40
C ILE A 194 -8.40 5.96 13.85
N ASP A 195 -7.40 5.72 14.70
CA ASP A 195 -7.43 6.11 16.10
C ASP A 195 -7.15 7.61 16.30
N LYS A 196 -7.25 8.11 17.54
CA LYS A 196 -7.03 9.53 17.88
C LYS A 196 -5.62 10.08 17.56
N TYR A 197 -4.64 9.22 17.29
CA TYR A 197 -3.26 9.61 16.94
C TYR A 197 -2.96 9.43 15.45
N GLY A 198 -3.95 9.04 14.64
CA GLY A 198 -3.78 8.88 13.20
C GLY A 198 -3.28 7.49 12.78
N ARG A 199 -3.22 6.50 13.69
CA ARG A 199 -2.79 5.13 13.39
C ARG A 199 -3.92 4.35 12.72
N TYR A 200 -3.59 3.53 11.73
CA TYR A 200 -4.59 2.84 10.92
C TYR A 200 -4.88 1.44 11.48
N GLY A 201 -6.14 1.04 11.42
CA GLY A 201 -6.55 -0.36 11.47
C GLY A 201 -6.35 -1.07 10.12
N ASN A 202 -6.91 -2.28 10.01
CA ASN A 202 -6.93 -2.99 8.75
C ASN A 202 -7.89 -2.33 7.74
N LEU A 203 -7.67 -2.60 6.46
CA LEU A 203 -8.70 -2.40 5.44
C LEU A 203 -9.71 -3.54 5.55
N ILE A 204 -10.95 -3.19 5.85
CA ILE A 204 -12.06 -4.14 6.01
C ILE A 204 -13.10 -3.96 4.89
N THR A 205 -13.64 -5.08 4.42
CA THR A 205 -14.70 -5.17 3.43
C THR A 205 -15.81 -6.09 3.93
N GLN A 206 -17.01 -5.93 3.38
CA GLN A 206 -18.14 -6.84 3.60
C GLN A 206 -18.25 -7.79 2.40
N ASP A 207 -17.78 -9.03 2.57
CA ASP A 207 -17.75 -10.03 1.49
C ASP A 207 -19.13 -10.63 1.18
N ALA A 208 -20.01 -10.73 2.18
CA ALA A 208 -21.36 -11.25 2.03
C ALA A 208 -22.41 -10.27 2.61
N PRO A 209 -23.43 -9.88 1.83
CA PRO A 209 -24.55 -9.10 2.35
C PRO A 209 -25.33 -9.89 3.40
N THR A 210 -25.66 -9.28 4.54
CA THR A 210 -26.67 -9.83 5.47
C THR A 210 -28.09 -9.57 4.94
N VAL A 211 -28.26 -8.47 4.21
CA VAL A 211 -29.48 -8.05 3.51
C VAL A 211 -29.08 -7.60 2.11
N SER A 212 -29.93 -7.77 1.09
CA SER A 212 -29.60 -7.50 -0.32
C SER A 212 -29.15 -6.07 -0.65
N THR A 213 -29.35 -5.11 0.25
CA THR A 213 -28.96 -3.70 0.08
C THR A 213 -27.63 -3.36 0.76
N GLU A 214 -27.01 -4.32 1.44
CA GLU A 214 -25.69 -4.16 2.08
C GLU A 214 -24.61 -4.86 1.24
N GLY A 215 -23.36 -4.46 1.44
CA GLY A 215 -22.21 -5.07 0.80
C GLY A 215 -21.19 -4.03 0.36
N SER A 216 -19.94 -4.47 0.30
CA SER A 216 -18.85 -3.63 -0.20
C SER A 216 -18.83 -3.52 -1.72
N SER A 217 -19.73 -4.14 -2.48
CA SER A 217 -19.72 -4.13 -3.95
C SER A 217 -20.92 -3.37 -4.53
N ILE A 218 -20.70 -2.55 -5.54
CA ILE A 218 -21.75 -1.83 -6.27
C ILE A 218 -21.48 -1.85 -7.78
N LYS A 219 -22.50 -2.18 -8.58
CA LYS A 219 -22.50 -2.03 -10.03
C LYS A 219 -23.13 -0.67 -10.38
N THR A 220 -22.42 0.14 -11.14
CA THR A 220 -22.90 1.41 -11.67
C THR A 220 -23.75 1.21 -12.92
N ASP A 221 -24.69 2.13 -13.14
CA ASP A 221 -25.59 2.09 -14.29
C ASP A 221 -24.83 2.26 -15.60
N PHE A 222 -25.41 1.78 -16.71
CA PHE A 222 -24.79 1.90 -18.03
C PHE A 222 -24.75 3.36 -18.49
N THR A 223 -25.88 4.04 -18.42
CA THR A 223 -26.05 5.45 -18.78
C THR A 223 -26.56 6.21 -17.57
N THR A 224 -26.08 7.44 -17.40
CA THR A 224 -26.41 8.29 -16.26
C THR A 224 -26.91 9.64 -16.76
N GLU A 225 -27.93 10.20 -16.10
CA GLU A 225 -28.53 11.49 -16.49
C GLU A 225 -27.57 12.66 -16.26
N PHE A 226 -26.70 12.57 -15.26
CA PHE A 226 -25.64 13.53 -14.98
C PHE A 226 -24.40 12.76 -14.54
N ARG A 227 -23.27 13.46 -14.39
CA ARG A 227 -22.08 12.87 -13.76
C ARG A 227 -22.49 12.29 -12.40
N ASN A 228 -22.04 11.08 -12.09
CA ASN A 228 -22.28 10.45 -10.79
C ASN A 228 -21.03 10.40 -9.91
N GLU A 229 -21.26 10.22 -8.61
CA GLU A 229 -20.29 9.85 -7.59
C GLU A 229 -20.81 8.71 -6.70
N LEU A 230 -19.89 7.97 -6.06
CA LEU A 230 -20.26 6.90 -5.15
C LEU A 230 -20.66 7.47 -3.79
N THR A 231 -21.61 6.83 -3.13
CA THR A 231 -21.97 7.11 -1.74
C THR A 231 -21.86 5.87 -0.88
N ALA A 232 -21.59 6.05 0.40
CA ALA A 232 -21.54 4.97 1.38
C ALA A 232 -22.14 5.37 2.72
N LYS A 233 -22.84 4.42 3.34
CA LYS A 233 -23.37 4.51 4.71
C LYS A 233 -22.96 3.27 5.50
N ILE A 234 -22.19 3.46 6.56
CA ILE A 234 -21.81 2.39 7.48
C ILE A 234 -22.92 2.24 8.53
N THR A 235 -23.50 1.04 8.63
CA THR A 235 -24.62 0.72 9.55
C THR A 235 -24.19 -0.11 10.75
N SER A 236 -23.08 -0.86 10.65
CA SER A 236 -22.44 -1.56 11.77
C SER A 236 -21.82 -0.58 12.76
N LYS A 237 -21.60 -0.97 14.02
CA LYS A 237 -20.92 -0.09 15.00
C LYS A 237 -19.44 0.09 14.66
N ALA A 238 -18.93 1.32 14.81
CA ALA A 238 -17.50 1.58 14.77
C ALA A 238 -16.79 0.99 16.01
N PRO A 239 -15.50 0.60 15.90
CA PRO A 239 -14.68 0.22 17.04
C PRO A 239 -14.56 1.36 18.07
N SER A 240 -14.47 1.02 19.37
CA SER A 240 -14.41 2.01 20.46
C SER A 240 -13.16 2.89 20.44
N TRP A 241 -12.08 2.42 19.83
CA TRP A 241 -10.82 3.14 19.69
C TRP A 241 -10.79 4.11 18.49
N ALA A 242 -11.73 3.97 17.55
CA ALA A 242 -11.72 4.73 16.30
C ALA A 242 -12.32 6.13 16.49
N VAL A 243 -11.60 7.15 16.02
CA VAL A 243 -12.09 8.54 15.99
C VAL A 243 -12.43 8.97 14.57
N TRP A 244 -11.67 8.48 13.59
CA TRP A 244 -11.89 8.74 12.17
C TRP A 244 -11.96 7.45 11.36
N TYR A 245 -12.39 7.56 10.11
CA TYR A 245 -12.31 6.49 9.13
C TYR A 245 -12.13 7.06 7.72
N ARG A 246 -11.65 6.22 6.80
CA ARG A 246 -11.51 6.54 5.37
C ARG A 246 -12.11 5.43 4.52
N TYR A 247 -12.66 5.82 3.38
CA TYR A 247 -13.04 4.88 2.32
C TYR A 247 -11.86 4.64 1.38
N PHE A 248 -11.78 3.42 0.88
CA PHE A 248 -10.88 3.05 -0.20
C PHE A 248 -11.69 2.36 -1.29
N VAL A 249 -11.41 2.64 -2.55
CA VAL A 249 -12.18 2.13 -3.70
C VAL A 249 -11.30 1.21 -4.53
N LYS A 250 -11.83 0.06 -4.93
CA LYS A 250 -11.25 -0.88 -5.89
C LYS A 250 -12.07 -0.87 -7.16
N ASP A 251 -11.41 -0.60 -8.28
CA ASP A 251 -11.97 -0.72 -9.64
C ASP A 251 -11.36 -1.95 -10.32
N VAL A 252 -12.21 -2.96 -10.59
CA VAL A 252 -11.82 -4.27 -11.15
C VAL A 252 -11.53 -4.23 -12.65
N SER A 253 -11.85 -3.12 -13.33
CA SER A 253 -11.80 -3.04 -14.79
C SER A 253 -10.38 -3.18 -15.34
N GLY A 254 -10.21 -4.04 -16.35
CA GLY A 254 -9.01 -4.12 -17.18
C GLY A 254 -8.89 -2.93 -18.15
N GLU A 255 -7.93 -3.02 -19.08
CA GLU A 255 -7.75 -2.02 -20.12
C GLU A 255 -8.95 -1.99 -21.08
N HIS A 256 -9.32 -0.78 -21.51
CA HIS A 256 -10.39 -0.49 -22.45
C HIS A 256 -10.17 0.90 -23.05
N PHE A 257 -10.81 1.14 -24.20
CA PHE A 257 -10.61 2.35 -24.99
C PHE A 257 -11.93 2.95 -25.46
N ASN A 258 -11.93 4.27 -25.62
CA ASN A 258 -12.96 4.97 -26.38
C ASN A 258 -12.50 5.14 -27.83
N LEU A 259 -13.43 5.01 -28.76
CA LEU A 259 -13.22 5.17 -30.20
C LEU A 259 -14.47 5.71 -30.87
N SER A 260 -14.28 6.42 -31.96
CA SER A 260 -15.37 6.94 -32.79
C SER A 260 -15.29 6.37 -34.18
N SER A 261 -16.40 5.78 -34.63
CA SER A 261 -16.57 5.46 -36.04
C SER A 261 -17.15 6.68 -36.75
N PHE A 262 -16.56 7.04 -37.88
CA PHE A 262 -17.05 8.06 -38.79
C PHE A 262 -17.52 7.36 -40.05
N ASN A 263 -18.80 7.49 -40.38
CA ASN A 263 -19.48 6.71 -41.43
C ASN A 263 -19.70 5.24 -41.05
N VAL A 264 -20.83 4.70 -41.51
CA VAL A 264 -21.21 3.30 -41.34
C VAL A 264 -21.82 2.78 -42.64
N TYR A 265 -21.23 1.72 -43.18
CA TYR A 265 -21.58 1.13 -44.49
C TYR A 265 -22.29 -0.21 -44.33
N ASN A 266 -23.11 -0.59 -45.31
CA ASN A 266 -23.76 -1.90 -45.35
C ASN A 266 -22.78 -3.00 -45.80
N ASP A 267 -22.97 -4.23 -45.32
CA ASP A 267 -22.27 -5.45 -45.73
C ASP A 267 -23.14 -6.24 -46.73
N GLY A 268 -23.61 -5.59 -47.80
CA GLY A 268 -24.51 -6.20 -48.78
C GLY A 268 -24.70 -5.38 -50.07
N LEU A 269 -25.10 -6.06 -51.16
CA LEU A 269 -25.32 -5.43 -52.47
C LEU A 269 -26.64 -4.62 -52.46
N GLY A 270 -26.53 -3.30 -52.27
CA GLY A 270 -27.63 -2.34 -52.35
C GLY A 270 -27.96 -1.63 -51.03
N LEU A 271 -28.80 -0.59 -51.11
CA LEU A 271 -29.21 0.29 -49.99
C LEU A 271 -30.09 -0.39 -48.92
N ASN A 272 -30.24 -1.73 -48.95
CA ASN A 272 -31.08 -2.48 -48.02
C ASN A 272 -30.29 -2.87 -46.77
N LYS A 273 -30.96 -2.86 -45.61
CA LYS A 273 -30.35 -3.17 -44.31
C LYS A 273 -29.74 -4.59 -44.31
N SER A 274 -28.42 -4.69 -44.24
CA SER A 274 -27.67 -5.95 -44.09
C SER A 274 -27.56 -6.37 -42.62
N ASP A 275 -27.37 -7.68 -42.37
CA ASP A 275 -27.21 -8.22 -41.02
C ASP A 275 -25.97 -7.68 -40.30
N ASN A 276 -24.91 -7.34 -41.05
CA ASN A 276 -23.69 -6.71 -40.53
C ASN A 276 -23.53 -5.28 -41.06
N VAL A 277 -22.60 -4.54 -40.47
CA VAL A 277 -22.14 -3.22 -40.93
C VAL A 277 -20.63 -3.12 -40.91
N TYR A 278 -20.07 -2.28 -41.78
CA TYR A 278 -18.69 -1.82 -41.67
C TYR A 278 -18.65 -0.45 -40.99
N LEU A 279 -17.96 -0.40 -39.86
CA LEU A 279 -17.64 0.80 -39.11
C LEU A 279 -16.30 1.33 -39.61
N GLN A 280 -16.24 2.60 -40.02
CA GLN A 280 -14.98 3.23 -40.43
C GLN A 280 -14.36 3.99 -39.24
N PHE A 281 -13.16 3.58 -38.83
CA PHE A 281 -12.39 4.21 -37.75
C PHE A 281 -11.13 4.86 -38.30
N ASN A 282 -10.60 5.88 -37.61
CA ASN A 282 -9.31 6.45 -37.99
C ASN A 282 -8.17 5.45 -37.72
N SER A 283 -7.22 5.32 -38.66
CA SER A 283 -6.04 4.43 -38.53
C SER A 283 -5.23 4.64 -37.24
N THR A 284 -5.28 5.82 -36.62
CA THR A 284 -4.64 6.10 -35.32
C THR A 284 -5.19 5.26 -34.17
N ASP A 285 -6.42 4.78 -34.30
CA ASP A 285 -7.12 3.97 -33.31
C ASP A 285 -6.99 2.47 -33.55
N ARG A 286 -6.29 2.06 -34.62
CA ARG A 286 -6.13 0.66 -35.01
C ARG A 286 -5.51 -0.24 -33.94
N ASN A 287 -4.70 0.31 -33.03
CA ASN A 287 -4.10 -0.44 -31.92
C ASN A 287 -5.06 -0.64 -30.73
N LYS A 288 -6.22 0.04 -30.71
CA LYS A 288 -7.22 -0.09 -29.64
C LYS A 288 -8.15 -1.30 -29.84
N ILE A 289 -8.16 -1.90 -31.03
CA ILE A 289 -9.11 -2.95 -31.44
C ILE A 289 -8.35 -4.18 -31.92
N THR A 290 -8.83 -5.35 -31.52
CA THR A 290 -8.43 -6.68 -31.98
C THR A 290 -9.67 -7.48 -32.40
N GLU A 291 -9.49 -8.64 -33.03
CA GLU A 291 -10.61 -9.52 -33.42
C GLU A 291 -11.41 -10.03 -32.20
N ASP A 292 -10.80 -10.13 -31.03
CA ASP A 292 -11.47 -10.50 -29.77
C ASP A 292 -12.21 -9.32 -29.10
N THR A 293 -12.13 -8.11 -29.68
CA THR A 293 -12.73 -6.92 -29.08
C THR A 293 -14.24 -6.92 -29.25
N ILE A 294 -14.95 -6.45 -28.21
CA ILE A 294 -16.39 -6.20 -28.27
C ILE A 294 -16.61 -4.70 -28.16
N LEU A 295 -17.33 -4.14 -29.13
CA LEU A 295 -17.68 -2.73 -29.19
C LEU A 295 -19.03 -2.48 -28.52
N ILE A 296 -19.07 -1.46 -27.68
CA ILE A 296 -20.24 -1.05 -26.92
C ILE A 296 -20.62 0.37 -27.34
N PRO A 297 -21.73 0.58 -28.07
CA PRO A 297 -22.13 1.89 -28.54
C PRO A 297 -22.64 2.75 -27.38
N ARG A 298 -22.31 4.05 -27.40
CA ARG A 298 -22.65 5.02 -26.34
C ARG A 298 -23.50 6.18 -26.85
N ARG A 299 -23.24 6.67 -28.07
CA ARG A 299 -23.99 7.76 -28.73
C ARG A 299 -23.88 7.68 -30.25
N HIS A 300 -24.88 8.17 -30.97
CA HIS A 300 -24.82 8.41 -32.42
C HIS A 300 -25.57 9.69 -32.84
N ASN A 301 -25.26 10.25 -34.01
CA ASN A 301 -25.91 11.45 -34.55
C ASN A 301 -26.46 11.30 -36.00
N PHE A 302 -26.80 10.07 -36.38
CA PHE A 302 -27.19 9.73 -37.76
C PHE A 302 -28.57 10.27 -38.21
N ASP A 303 -29.43 10.68 -37.28
CA ASP A 303 -30.78 11.19 -37.56
C ASP A 303 -30.87 12.73 -37.40
N ASP A 304 -29.75 13.43 -37.59
CA ASP A 304 -29.61 14.88 -37.34
C ASP A 304 -29.94 15.30 -35.89
N SER A 305 -29.94 14.34 -34.97
CA SER A 305 -30.13 14.53 -33.54
C SER A 305 -29.16 13.67 -32.73
N GLU A 306 -28.79 14.16 -31.55
CA GLU A 306 -27.96 13.41 -30.61
C GLU A 306 -28.76 12.32 -29.91
N ASN A 307 -28.43 11.06 -30.18
CA ASN A 307 -29.08 9.90 -29.61
C ASN A 307 -28.10 9.14 -28.72
N ILE A 308 -28.47 8.93 -27.45
CA ILE A 308 -27.68 8.21 -26.46
C ILE A 308 -28.28 6.81 -26.29
N PHE A 309 -27.42 5.80 -26.27
CA PHE A 309 -27.87 4.43 -26.02
C PHE A 309 -28.18 4.26 -24.53
N GLU A 310 -29.44 3.94 -24.20
CA GLU A 310 -29.89 3.76 -22.81
C GLU A 310 -29.57 2.36 -22.27
N GLY A 311 -29.49 1.36 -23.16
CA GLY A 311 -29.17 -0.02 -22.83
C GLY A 311 -27.73 -0.39 -23.22
N LEU A 312 -27.22 -1.46 -22.61
CA LEU A 312 -25.96 -2.09 -23.01
C LEU A 312 -26.17 -2.98 -24.24
N SER A 313 -25.49 -2.67 -25.36
CA SER A 313 -25.33 -3.57 -26.52
C SER A 313 -23.88 -4.00 -26.67
N ARG A 314 -23.65 -5.25 -27.10
CA ARG A 314 -22.31 -5.86 -27.25
C ARG A 314 -22.11 -6.34 -28.67
N HIS A 315 -21.38 -5.58 -29.49
CA HIS A 315 -21.12 -5.88 -30.89
C HIS A 315 -19.72 -6.50 -31.05
N PRO A 316 -19.60 -7.83 -31.22
CA PRO A 316 -18.30 -8.47 -31.44
C PRO A 316 -17.72 -8.07 -32.79
N VAL A 317 -16.40 -7.90 -32.83
CA VAL A 317 -15.67 -7.71 -34.08
C VAL A 317 -15.65 -9.03 -34.85
N LEU A 318 -16.10 -8.99 -36.10
CA LEU A 318 -16.07 -10.14 -37.00
C LEU A 318 -14.84 -10.13 -37.90
N GLU A 319 -14.44 -8.94 -38.35
CA GLU A 319 -13.34 -8.76 -39.30
C GLU A 319 -12.78 -7.34 -39.19
N ILE A 320 -11.47 -7.19 -39.42
CA ILE A 320 -10.77 -5.90 -39.41
C ILE A 320 -9.97 -5.75 -40.71
N GLU A 321 -10.29 -4.72 -41.47
CA GLU A 321 -9.68 -4.43 -42.77
C GLU A 321 -8.90 -3.12 -42.69
N ASN A 322 -7.62 -3.16 -43.03
CA ASN A 322 -6.74 -1.98 -42.94
C ASN A 322 -6.94 -0.99 -44.09
N GLU A 323 -7.64 -1.41 -45.14
CA GLU A 323 -8.04 -0.59 -46.29
C GLU A 323 -9.54 -0.80 -46.54
N ALA A 324 -10.18 0.10 -47.30
CA ALA A 324 -11.59 -0.03 -47.61
C ALA A 324 -11.87 -1.31 -48.42
N PRO A 325 -12.74 -2.22 -47.95
CA PRO A 325 -13.19 -3.36 -48.74
C PRO A 325 -13.96 -2.89 -49.98
N ASP A 326 -14.03 -3.71 -51.02
CA ASP A 326 -14.71 -3.33 -52.27
C ASP A 326 -16.21 -3.05 -52.08
N ILE A 327 -16.84 -3.72 -51.11
CA ILE A 327 -18.22 -3.43 -50.73
C ILE A 327 -18.38 -2.01 -50.15
N VAL A 328 -17.40 -1.50 -49.41
CA VAL A 328 -17.38 -0.12 -48.92
C VAL A 328 -17.11 0.83 -50.08
N LYS A 329 -16.10 0.55 -50.91
CA LYS A 329 -15.79 1.37 -52.10
C LYS A 329 -16.99 1.51 -53.03
N SER A 330 -17.81 0.46 -53.18
CA SER A 330 -19.01 0.48 -54.02
C SER A 330 -20.10 1.44 -53.54
N GLN A 331 -20.11 1.78 -52.24
CA GLN A 331 -21.13 2.63 -51.61
C GLN A 331 -20.72 4.12 -51.56
N ILE A 332 -19.51 4.48 -51.99
CA ILE A 332 -19.06 5.86 -52.09
C ILE A 332 -19.57 6.46 -53.40
N VAL A 333 -20.18 7.64 -53.28
CA VAL A 333 -20.92 8.31 -54.37
C VAL A 333 -19.97 9.10 -55.27
N GLU A 334 -18.87 9.64 -54.72
CA GLU A 334 -17.95 10.50 -55.47
C GLU A 334 -17.07 9.68 -56.42
N ARG A 335 -17.42 9.73 -57.71
CA ARG A 335 -16.76 8.99 -58.78
C ARG A 335 -16.09 9.94 -59.77
N SER A 336 -15.11 9.43 -60.51
CA SER A 336 -14.51 10.16 -61.62
C SER A 336 -14.07 9.22 -62.75
N PHE A 337 -14.08 9.73 -63.97
CA PHE A 337 -13.59 9.02 -65.14
C PHE A 337 -12.09 9.24 -65.32
N ALA A 338 -11.31 8.16 -65.26
CA ALA A 338 -9.89 8.17 -65.60
C ALA A 338 -9.67 7.53 -66.98
N PHE A 339 -8.92 8.21 -67.84
CA PHE A 339 -8.60 7.71 -69.18
C PHE A 339 -7.86 6.35 -69.13
N VAL A 340 -8.33 5.37 -69.90
CA VAL A 340 -7.65 4.07 -70.07
C VAL A 340 -6.94 4.04 -71.41
N THR A 341 -7.71 4.20 -72.50
CA THR A 341 -7.19 4.18 -73.88
C THR A 341 -8.20 4.79 -74.85
N GLN A 342 -7.83 4.99 -76.11
CA GLN A 342 -8.76 5.42 -77.15
C GLN A 342 -8.45 4.77 -78.50
N PHE A 343 -9.51 4.50 -79.25
CA PHE A 343 -9.48 4.10 -80.64
C PHE A 343 -9.58 5.36 -81.50
N LEU A 344 -8.49 5.67 -82.20
CA LEU A 344 -8.41 6.81 -83.10
C LEU A 344 -9.00 6.44 -84.47
N GLU A 345 -9.77 7.33 -85.08
CA GLU A 345 -10.36 7.12 -86.42
C GLU A 345 -9.34 6.70 -87.50
N LYS A 346 -8.07 7.11 -87.35
CA LYS A 346 -7.00 6.88 -88.35
C LYS A 346 -6.45 5.45 -88.35
N ASN A 347 -6.82 4.68 -87.33
CA ASN A 347 -6.29 3.34 -87.05
C ASN A 347 -7.40 2.36 -86.64
N ALA A 348 -8.68 2.75 -86.68
CA ALA A 348 -9.80 1.96 -86.21
C ALA A 348 -11.07 2.27 -87.02
N GLN A 349 -11.85 1.23 -87.33
CA GLN A 349 -13.14 1.36 -88.03
C GLN A 349 -14.27 0.64 -87.29
N LEU A 350 -15.48 1.16 -87.41
CA LEU A 350 -16.70 0.50 -86.92
C LEU A 350 -17.20 -0.55 -87.90
N ARG A 351 -17.58 -1.71 -87.35
CA ARG A 351 -18.14 -2.84 -88.10
C ARG A 351 -19.58 -3.14 -87.68
N PRO A 352 -20.37 -3.78 -88.57
CA PRO A 352 -21.72 -4.22 -88.21
C PRO A 352 -21.68 -5.13 -86.99
N THR A 353 -22.68 -5.03 -86.11
CA THR A 353 -22.77 -5.84 -84.88
C THR A 353 -22.96 -7.34 -85.14
N SER A 354 -23.30 -7.71 -86.38
CA SER A 354 -23.43 -9.09 -86.86
C SER A 354 -22.09 -9.77 -87.13
N VAL A 355 -20.96 -9.04 -87.12
CA VAL A 355 -19.64 -9.61 -87.37
C VAL A 355 -19.23 -10.54 -86.20
N VAL A 356 -18.83 -11.76 -86.55
CA VAL A 356 -18.37 -12.80 -85.60
C VAL A 356 -16.94 -13.25 -85.88
N ASN A 357 -16.31 -13.90 -84.89
CA ASN A 357 -14.93 -14.38 -84.98
C ASN A 357 -14.72 -15.31 -86.20
N GLY A 358 -13.68 -15.05 -86.99
CA GLY A 358 -13.34 -15.86 -88.17
C GLY A 358 -14.23 -15.65 -89.39
N GLN A 359 -15.08 -14.62 -89.43
CA GLN A 359 -15.84 -14.29 -90.63
C GLN A 359 -14.95 -13.59 -91.68
N ASN A 360 -15.04 -13.99 -92.96
CA ASN A 360 -14.46 -13.27 -94.09
C ASN A 360 -15.35 -12.07 -94.42
N ASP A 361 -14.82 -10.85 -94.33
CA ASP A 361 -15.53 -9.69 -94.87
C ASP A 361 -15.13 -9.46 -96.33
N GLY A 362 -15.94 -10.01 -97.25
CA GLY A 362 -15.78 -9.80 -98.68
C GLY A 362 -16.24 -8.43 -99.18
N THR A 363 -16.58 -7.49 -98.29
CA THR A 363 -17.05 -6.15 -98.64
C THR A 363 -16.25 -5.08 -97.89
N SER A 364 -15.08 -4.72 -98.42
CA SER A 364 -14.12 -3.79 -97.80
C SER A 364 -14.63 -2.37 -97.49
N ASP A 365 -15.86 -2.02 -97.91
CA ASP A 365 -16.34 -0.63 -97.95
C ASP A 365 -17.66 -0.40 -97.18
N ASN A 366 -18.18 -1.38 -96.44
CA ASN A 366 -19.40 -1.21 -95.63
C ASN A 366 -19.06 -0.65 -94.24
N PHE A 367 -18.92 0.67 -94.14
CA PHE A 367 -18.78 1.37 -92.87
C PHE A 367 -20.09 1.29 -92.07
N ALA A 368 -20.04 0.71 -90.87
CA ALA A 368 -21.21 0.67 -90.01
C ALA A 368 -21.45 2.04 -89.37
N THR A 369 -22.70 2.49 -89.38
CA THR A 369 -23.15 3.64 -88.58
C THR A 369 -23.83 3.15 -87.31
N THR A 370 -23.57 3.81 -86.17
CA THR A 370 -24.24 3.47 -84.91
C THR A 370 -25.75 3.79 -84.95
N THR A 371 -26.54 3.23 -84.03
CA THR A 371 -27.94 3.61 -83.81
C THR A 371 -28.15 4.01 -82.35
N VAL A 372 -29.10 4.92 -82.08
CA VAL A 372 -29.50 5.25 -80.71
C VAL A 372 -30.00 3.98 -80.00
N GLY A 373 -29.51 3.72 -78.80
CA GLY A 373 -29.82 2.53 -78.00
C GLY A 373 -28.98 1.30 -78.35
N GLN A 374 -27.99 1.42 -79.24
CA GLN A 374 -27.11 0.30 -79.59
C GLN A 374 -26.28 -0.14 -78.38
N THR A 375 -26.36 -1.44 -78.06
CA THR A 375 -25.68 -2.07 -76.92
C THR A 375 -24.47 -2.91 -77.30
N THR A 376 -24.14 -3.00 -78.59
CA THR A 376 -22.97 -3.74 -79.06
C THR A 376 -22.17 -2.88 -80.01
N LEU A 377 -20.86 -2.74 -79.80
CA LEU A 377 -19.96 -2.07 -80.73
C LEU A 377 -18.85 -3.03 -81.14
N VAL A 378 -18.63 -3.15 -82.45
CA VAL A 378 -17.50 -3.92 -83.00
C VAL A 378 -16.55 -2.95 -83.68
N ILE A 379 -15.31 -2.92 -83.22
CA ILE A 379 -14.25 -2.03 -83.69
C ILE A 379 -13.13 -2.91 -84.25
N GLU A 380 -12.66 -2.63 -85.46
CA GLU A 380 -11.58 -3.35 -86.12
C GLU A 380 -10.34 -2.46 -86.34
N ASP A 381 -9.14 -3.04 -86.25
CA ASP A 381 -7.87 -2.35 -86.58
C ASP A 381 -7.71 -2.13 -88.10
N GLU A 382 -7.26 -0.94 -88.52
CA GLU A 382 -6.95 -0.63 -89.92
C GLU A 382 -5.52 -1.05 -90.35
N ARG A 383 -4.60 -1.27 -89.41
CA ARG A 383 -3.17 -1.54 -89.66
C ARG A 383 -2.72 -2.83 -88.98
N ALA A 384 -1.80 -3.58 -89.59
CA ALA A 384 -1.42 -4.92 -89.10
C ALA A 384 -0.70 -4.96 -87.73
N ASP A 385 -0.22 -3.81 -87.21
CA ASP A 385 0.55 -3.69 -85.97
C ASP A 385 0.04 -2.56 -85.04
N GLY A 386 -1.19 -2.06 -85.25
CA GLY A 386 -1.67 -0.79 -84.67
C GLY A 386 -2.08 -0.84 -83.20
N TRP A 387 -2.63 -1.97 -82.73
CA TRP A 387 -3.35 -2.01 -81.44
C TRP A 387 -2.60 -2.61 -80.25
N ASN A 388 -1.30 -2.88 -80.34
CA ASN A 388 -0.50 -3.41 -79.22
C ASN A 388 -0.59 -2.52 -77.96
N ALA A 389 -0.55 -1.20 -78.15
CA ALA A 389 -0.72 -0.24 -77.05
C ALA A 389 -2.14 -0.28 -76.46
N ILE A 390 -3.16 -0.52 -77.28
CA ILE A 390 -4.57 -0.59 -76.82
C ILE A 390 -4.80 -1.88 -76.03
N ILE A 391 -4.35 -3.03 -76.54
CA ILE A 391 -4.42 -4.33 -75.84
C ILE A 391 -3.66 -4.25 -74.51
N SER A 392 -2.45 -3.68 -74.51
CA SER A 392 -1.65 -3.49 -73.29
C SER A 392 -2.34 -2.58 -72.27
N ALA A 393 -2.98 -1.48 -72.70
CA ALA A 393 -3.72 -0.58 -71.82
C ALA A 393 -4.96 -1.25 -71.21
N ILE A 394 -5.74 -1.99 -72.00
CA ILE A 394 -6.88 -2.76 -71.51
C ILE A 394 -6.41 -3.84 -70.53
N ASN A 395 -5.34 -4.59 -70.84
CA ASN A 395 -4.77 -5.57 -69.93
C ASN A 395 -4.25 -4.96 -68.63
N THR A 396 -3.70 -3.74 -68.68
CA THR A 396 -3.29 -3.01 -67.47
C THR A 396 -4.49 -2.65 -66.60
N TYR A 397 -5.60 -2.24 -67.21
CA TYR A 397 -6.86 -2.03 -66.50
C TYR A 397 -7.38 -3.34 -65.90
N VAL A 398 -7.51 -4.42 -66.68
CA VAL A 398 -8.00 -5.71 -66.18
C VAL A 398 -7.09 -6.23 -65.05
N ALA A 399 -5.77 -6.06 -65.17
CA ALA A 399 -4.84 -6.44 -64.11
C ALA A 399 -4.98 -5.66 -62.81
N SER A 400 -5.49 -4.43 -62.87
CA SER A 400 -5.79 -3.65 -61.67
C SER A 400 -7.07 -4.09 -60.96
N GLN A 401 -7.94 -4.86 -61.62
CA GLN A 401 -9.25 -5.29 -61.10
C GLN A 401 -9.29 -6.78 -60.78
N ASP A 402 -8.55 -7.59 -61.53
CA ASP A 402 -8.51 -9.05 -61.39
C ASP A 402 -7.04 -9.53 -61.46
N PRO A 403 -6.47 -10.10 -60.38
CA PRO A 403 -5.08 -10.55 -60.35
C PRO A 403 -4.82 -11.79 -61.21
N ASP A 404 -5.84 -12.51 -61.68
CA ASP A 404 -5.66 -13.70 -62.53
C ASP A 404 -5.04 -13.32 -63.89
N GLU A 405 -3.86 -13.87 -64.18
CA GLU A 405 -3.15 -13.61 -65.45
C GLU A 405 -3.80 -14.30 -66.66
N THR A 406 -4.70 -15.27 -66.44
CA THR A 406 -5.41 -15.97 -67.53
C THR A 406 -6.48 -15.11 -68.19
N VAL A 407 -6.96 -14.06 -67.52
CA VAL A 407 -7.90 -13.06 -68.05
C VAL A 407 -7.16 -11.86 -68.66
N ARG A 408 -6.14 -12.11 -69.48
CA ARG A 408 -5.40 -11.08 -70.22
C ARG A 408 -5.51 -11.33 -71.71
N PHE A 409 -5.84 -10.29 -72.47
CA PHE A 409 -5.94 -10.36 -73.92
C PHE A 409 -4.57 -10.56 -74.56
N GLU A 410 -4.40 -11.65 -75.31
CA GLU A 410 -3.20 -11.86 -76.12
C GLU A 410 -3.42 -11.38 -77.56
N GLN A 411 -2.37 -10.86 -78.20
CA GLN A 411 -2.44 -10.44 -79.60
C GLN A 411 -2.69 -11.67 -80.50
N LYS A 412 -3.79 -11.67 -81.26
CA LYS A 412 -4.15 -12.78 -82.18
C LYS A 412 -3.41 -12.72 -83.52
N ARG A 413 -2.08 -12.54 -83.49
CA ARG A 413 -1.25 -12.46 -84.71
C ARG A 413 -0.93 -13.87 -85.24
N ASN A 414 -1.35 -14.17 -86.47
CA ASN A 414 -1.18 -15.49 -87.10
C ASN A 414 -1.74 -16.67 -86.26
N ASP A 415 -2.65 -16.38 -85.31
CA ASP A 415 -3.31 -17.41 -84.49
C ASP A 415 -4.29 -18.19 -85.35
N GLY A 416 -4.01 -19.47 -85.62
CA GLY A 416 -4.88 -20.37 -86.37
C GLY A 416 -6.13 -20.81 -85.60
N SER A 417 -6.29 -20.43 -84.33
CA SER A 417 -7.48 -20.76 -83.53
C SER A 417 -8.70 -19.94 -83.96
N SER A 418 -9.88 -20.56 -83.86
CA SER A 418 -11.19 -19.92 -84.05
C SER A 418 -11.81 -19.44 -82.73
N THR A 419 -11.02 -19.24 -81.68
CA THR A 419 -11.54 -18.89 -80.33
C THR A 419 -11.32 -17.41 -80.03
N SER A 420 -12.43 -16.69 -79.78
CA SER A 420 -12.39 -15.34 -79.21
C SER A 420 -12.11 -15.44 -77.71
N GLN A 421 -11.52 -14.38 -77.15
CA GLN A 421 -11.35 -14.25 -75.72
C GLN A 421 -12.36 -13.21 -75.21
N SER A 422 -13.18 -13.59 -74.25
CA SER A 422 -14.20 -12.72 -73.67
C SER A 422 -13.93 -12.53 -72.19
N ILE A 423 -14.01 -11.28 -71.73
CA ILE A 423 -13.87 -10.93 -70.31
C ILE A 423 -15.12 -10.15 -69.92
N ASP A 424 -15.84 -10.67 -68.93
CA ASP A 424 -16.92 -9.96 -68.25
C ASP A 424 -16.30 -8.96 -67.27
N VAL A 425 -16.53 -7.68 -67.52
CA VAL A 425 -16.01 -6.57 -66.72
C VAL A 425 -17.12 -5.84 -65.95
N SER A 426 -18.35 -6.37 -65.98
CA SER A 426 -19.52 -5.76 -65.34
C SER A 426 -19.41 -5.71 -63.81
N GLY A 427 -18.68 -6.66 -63.21
CA GLY A 427 -18.46 -6.79 -61.77
C GLY A 427 -17.18 -6.15 -61.23
N TYR A 428 -16.38 -5.49 -62.06
CA TYR A 428 -15.13 -4.85 -61.61
C TYR A 428 -15.40 -3.59 -60.78
N GLY A 429 -14.58 -3.36 -59.76
CA GLY A 429 -14.75 -2.26 -58.80
C GLY A 429 -14.63 -0.87 -59.43
N ASP A 430 -13.62 -0.66 -60.28
CA ASP A 430 -13.55 0.46 -61.20
C ASP A 430 -14.25 0.04 -62.50
N ARG A 431 -15.49 0.46 -62.72
CA ARG A 431 -16.25 0.03 -63.91
C ARG A 431 -15.69 0.63 -65.20
N LEU A 432 -15.60 -0.15 -66.28
CA LEU A 432 -15.20 0.37 -67.58
C LEU A 432 -16.36 1.13 -68.25
N ALA A 433 -16.07 2.31 -68.80
CA ALA A 433 -16.99 3.14 -69.53
C ALA A 433 -16.42 3.53 -70.91
N LEU A 434 -17.31 3.69 -71.87
CA LEU A 434 -17.02 4.07 -73.24
C LEU A 434 -17.71 5.39 -73.57
N LYS A 435 -17.02 6.27 -74.30
CA LYS A 435 -17.57 7.52 -74.84
C LYS A 435 -17.06 7.73 -76.26
N ILE A 436 -17.96 8.03 -77.18
CA ILE A 436 -17.60 8.45 -78.53
C ILE A 436 -17.40 9.97 -78.51
N VAL A 437 -16.22 10.42 -78.92
CA VAL A 437 -15.77 11.82 -78.86
C VAL A 437 -15.70 12.36 -80.28
N ALA A 438 -16.32 13.51 -80.53
CA ALA A 438 -16.18 14.18 -81.82
C ALA A 438 -14.83 14.94 -81.87
N ASN A 439 -14.09 14.81 -82.97
CA ASN A 439 -12.78 15.44 -83.14
C ASN A 439 -12.89 16.92 -83.57
N LYS A 440 -14.10 17.40 -83.90
CA LYS A 440 -14.39 18.80 -84.28
C LYS A 440 -15.52 19.34 -83.42
N THR A 441 -15.36 20.55 -82.90
CA THR A 441 -16.34 21.21 -82.02
C THR A 441 -17.74 21.36 -82.64
N GLN A 442 -17.82 21.58 -83.95
CA GLN A 442 -19.09 21.68 -84.68
C GLN A 442 -19.90 20.35 -84.72
N ASP A 443 -19.23 19.22 -84.51
CA ASP A 443 -19.80 17.87 -84.62
C ASP A 443 -20.21 17.30 -83.24
N GLU A 444 -19.79 17.93 -82.14
CA GLU A 444 -20.01 17.47 -80.76
C GLU A 444 -21.50 17.30 -80.44
N ALA A 445 -22.35 18.29 -80.75
CA ALA A 445 -23.78 18.24 -80.42
C ALA A 445 -24.53 17.05 -81.06
N THR A 446 -24.05 16.60 -82.22
CA THR A 446 -24.70 15.57 -83.04
C THR A 446 -24.11 14.18 -82.79
N TYR A 447 -22.79 14.08 -82.63
CA TYR A 447 -22.07 12.80 -82.70
C TYR A 447 -21.28 12.44 -81.43
N GLN A 448 -21.06 13.38 -80.50
CA GLN A 448 -20.47 13.05 -79.20
C GLN A 448 -21.51 12.42 -78.29
N THR A 449 -21.19 11.25 -77.73
CA THR A 449 -22.08 10.53 -76.83
C THR A 449 -21.83 10.91 -75.38
N GLY A 450 -22.78 10.60 -74.50
CA GLY A 450 -22.50 10.45 -73.07
C GLY A 450 -21.61 9.23 -72.79
N PHE A 451 -21.21 9.04 -71.52
CA PHE A 451 -20.57 7.81 -71.09
C PHE A 451 -21.58 6.66 -71.03
N VAL A 452 -21.16 5.48 -71.44
CA VAL A 452 -21.93 4.24 -71.32
C VAL A 452 -21.05 3.13 -70.75
N LEU A 453 -21.56 2.40 -69.78
CA LEU A 453 -20.80 1.33 -69.15
C LEU A 453 -20.62 0.15 -70.09
N VAL A 454 -19.47 -0.49 -69.98
CA VAL A 454 -19.12 -1.73 -70.67
C VAL A 454 -19.32 -2.88 -69.69
N ASP A 455 -20.05 -3.91 -70.13
CA ASP A 455 -20.25 -5.13 -69.36
C ASP A 455 -19.31 -6.25 -69.83
N ASN A 456 -19.02 -6.34 -71.11
CA ASN A 456 -18.16 -7.40 -71.64
C ASN A 456 -17.27 -6.88 -72.77
N ILE A 457 -16.02 -7.36 -72.79
CA ILE A 457 -15.04 -7.10 -73.84
C ILE A 457 -14.68 -8.43 -74.48
N GLU A 458 -14.88 -8.55 -75.78
CA GLU A 458 -14.51 -9.74 -76.57
C GLU A 458 -13.44 -9.34 -77.59
N LEU A 459 -12.24 -9.91 -77.47
CA LEU A 459 -11.19 -9.80 -78.48
C LEU A 459 -11.33 -10.97 -79.46
N MET A 460 -11.53 -10.63 -80.72
CA MET A 460 -11.80 -11.56 -81.81
C MET A 460 -10.91 -11.28 -83.03
N ARG A 461 -10.78 -12.28 -83.90
CA ARG A 461 -10.09 -12.22 -85.19
C ARG A 461 -11.11 -12.09 -86.32
N ILE A 462 -10.82 -11.26 -87.31
CA ILE A 462 -11.61 -11.16 -88.56
C ILE A 462 -10.73 -11.63 -89.74
N ASN A 463 -11.30 -12.41 -90.66
CA ASN A 463 -10.57 -12.95 -91.81
C ASN A 463 -10.56 -11.94 -92.98
N GLY A 464 -9.36 -11.68 -93.54
CA GLY A 464 -9.12 -10.75 -94.65
C GLY A 464 -7.61 -10.59 -94.93
N ASP A 465 -7.24 -9.80 -95.96
CA ASP A 465 -5.87 -9.64 -96.52
C ASP A 465 -4.78 -9.17 -95.54
N ARG A 466 -5.14 -8.87 -94.28
CA ARG A 466 -4.21 -8.36 -93.25
C ARG A 466 -4.32 -9.05 -91.88
N HIS A 467 -5.17 -10.08 -91.72
CA HIS A 467 -5.45 -10.77 -90.44
C HIS A 467 -5.62 -9.81 -89.24
N ARG A 468 -6.79 -9.17 -89.16
CA ARG A 468 -7.05 -8.02 -88.27
C ARG A 468 -7.69 -8.45 -86.93
N ASN A 469 -7.32 -7.75 -85.85
CA ASN A 469 -7.97 -7.86 -84.54
C ASN A 469 -9.23 -6.99 -84.52
N ALA A 470 -10.26 -7.44 -83.83
CA ALA A 470 -11.44 -6.64 -83.52
C ALA A 470 -11.83 -6.79 -82.06
N PHE A 471 -12.20 -5.66 -81.44
CA PHE A 471 -12.84 -5.64 -80.14
C PHE A 471 -14.34 -5.52 -80.32
N LYS A 472 -15.06 -6.38 -79.61
CA LYS A 472 -16.51 -6.30 -79.47
C LYS A 472 -16.85 -5.94 -78.03
N PHE A 473 -17.50 -4.80 -77.84
CA PHE A 473 -17.94 -4.30 -76.56
C PHE A 473 -19.44 -4.51 -76.41
N THR A 474 -19.85 -5.11 -75.30
CA THR A 474 -21.24 -5.13 -74.85
C THR A 474 -21.44 -3.99 -73.86
N LEU A 475 -22.39 -3.11 -74.15
CA LEU A 475 -22.70 -1.88 -73.43
C LEU A 475 -24.00 -2.05 -72.64
N SER A 476 -24.07 -1.43 -71.47
CA SER A 476 -25.23 -1.49 -70.59
C SER A 476 -25.79 -0.10 -70.28
N ASN A 477 -25.82 0.31 -69.02
CA ASN A 477 -26.38 1.56 -68.56
C ASN A 477 -25.51 2.76 -68.95
N ARG A 478 -26.16 3.88 -69.25
CA ARG A 478 -25.48 5.18 -69.41
C ARG A 478 -25.06 5.72 -68.06
N VAL A 479 -24.09 6.63 -68.08
CA VAL A 479 -23.57 7.33 -66.91
C VAL A 479 -23.53 8.81 -67.22
N ASP A 480 -23.90 9.66 -66.26
CA ASP A 480 -23.69 11.10 -66.38
C ASP A 480 -22.20 11.47 -66.17
N GLU A 481 -21.87 12.76 -66.31
CA GLU A 481 -20.49 13.25 -66.18
C GLU A 481 -19.97 13.15 -64.73
N ASP A 482 -20.87 13.05 -63.74
CA ASP A 482 -20.55 12.91 -62.31
C ASP A 482 -20.40 11.43 -61.89
N GLY A 483 -20.63 10.48 -62.79
CA GLY A 483 -20.45 9.06 -62.55
C GLY A 483 -21.69 8.32 -62.05
N ASN A 484 -22.88 8.94 -62.04
CA ASN A 484 -24.11 8.29 -61.63
C ASN A 484 -24.70 7.43 -62.76
N VAL A 485 -25.05 6.18 -62.43
CA VAL A 485 -25.63 5.23 -63.38
C VAL A 485 -27.09 5.60 -63.68
N LEU A 486 -27.38 5.84 -64.95
CA LEU A 486 -28.71 6.19 -65.45
C LEU A 486 -29.52 4.92 -65.79
N THR A 487 -30.85 5.02 -65.77
CA THR A 487 -31.76 3.93 -66.13
C THR A 487 -31.82 3.63 -67.64
N THR A 488 -31.19 4.46 -68.47
CA THR A 488 -31.15 4.31 -69.92
C THR A 488 -29.94 3.48 -70.36
N THR A 489 -30.06 2.72 -71.45
CA THR A 489 -29.03 1.78 -71.92
C THR A 489 -28.53 2.09 -73.34
N GLY A 490 -27.33 1.61 -73.66
CA GLY A 490 -26.67 1.76 -74.96
C GLY A 490 -26.31 3.21 -75.31
N LEU A 491 -25.90 3.44 -76.56
CA LEU A 491 -25.51 4.78 -77.03
C LEU A 491 -26.68 5.76 -77.07
N ASP A 492 -26.46 7.04 -76.71
CA ASP A 492 -27.45 8.12 -76.77
C ASP A 492 -27.55 8.81 -78.13
N LYS A 493 -26.57 8.60 -79.00
CA LYS A 493 -26.51 9.12 -80.37
C LYS A 493 -26.36 7.98 -81.38
N GLY A 494 -26.91 8.18 -82.57
CA GLY A 494 -26.81 7.28 -83.72
C GLY A 494 -26.26 8.00 -84.95
N GLY A 495 -26.05 7.27 -86.04
CA GLY A 495 -25.49 7.80 -87.28
C GLY A 495 -23.98 8.04 -87.25
N ILE A 496 -23.27 7.56 -86.23
CA ILE A 496 -21.83 7.78 -86.06
C ILE A 496 -21.06 6.70 -86.83
N ASN A 497 -20.08 7.10 -87.64
CA ASN A 497 -19.12 6.22 -88.30
C ASN A 497 -17.68 6.61 -87.90
N MET A 498 -16.74 5.66 -87.97
CA MET A 498 -15.30 5.91 -87.78
C MET A 498 -14.57 5.77 -89.12
N HIS A 499 -14.81 6.69 -90.06
CA HIS A 499 -14.18 6.65 -91.40
C HIS A 499 -13.71 8.03 -91.88
N SER A 500 -12.60 8.04 -92.63
CA SER A 500 -11.90 9.25 -93.09
C SER A 500 -12.67 10.17 -94.04
N ASP A 501 -13.78 9.71 -94.63
CA ASP A 501 -14.60 10.47 -95.60
C ASP A 501 -15.85 11.15 -94.97
N GLY A 502 -15.91 11.28 -93.63
CA GLY A 502 -17.08 11.80 -92.92
C GLY A 502 -16.80 12.55 -91.60
N VAL A 503 -17.68 12.35 -90.62
CA VAL A 503 -17.57 12.93 -89.28
C VAL A 503 -16.41 12.25 -88.57
N SER A 504 -15.51 13.07 -88.01
CA SER A 504 -14.30 12.59 -87.38
C SER A 504 -14.59 12.29 -85.91
N THR A 505 -14.62 11.01 -85.50
CA THR A 505 -14.90 10.60 -84.11
C THR A 505 -13.94 9.53 -83.60
N ASP A 506 -13.48 9.69 -82.37
CA ASP A 506 -12.67 8.72 -81.66
C ASP A 506 -13.52 7.99 -80.60
N ILE A 507 -13.18 6.75 -80.27
CA ILE A 507 -13.84 6.01 -79.18
C ILE A 507 -12.90 5.95 -77.98
N ARG A 508 -13.29 6.60 -76.89
CA ARG A 508 -12.53 6.67 -75.66
C ARG A 508 -13.04 5.64 -74.65
N LEU A 509 -12.12 4.89 -74.06
CA LEU A 509 -12.36 4.05 -72.89
C LEU A 509 -11.81 4.75 -71.64
N SER A 510 -12.63 4.83 -70.61
CA SER A 510 -12.27 5.38 -69.30
C SER A 510 -12.75 4.45 -68.20
N LYS A 511 -12.04 4.37 -67.09
CA LYS A 511 -12.48 3.65 -65.91
C LYS A 511 -13.20 4.62 -64.97
N LEU A 512 -14.33 4.20 -64.44
CA LEU A 512 -15.13 4.91 -63.45
C LEU A 512 -14.68 4.43 -62.07
N GLY A 513 -13.69 5.13 -61.50
CA GLY A 513 -13.16 4.86 -60.17
C GLY A 513 -13.67 5.88 -59.15
N LEU A 514 -13.18 5.78 -57.91
CA LEU A 514 -13.38 6.84 -56.92
C LEU A 514 -12.68 8.13 -57.40
N SER A 515 -13.31 9.28 -57.17
CA SER A 515 -12.65 10.59 -57.33
C SER A 515 -11.58 10.78 -56.26
N GLU A 516 -10.74 11.82 -56.39
CA GLU A 516 -9.77 12.19 -55.34
C GLU A 516 -10.48 12.45 -54.00
N GLU A 517 -11.65 13.09 -54.06
CA GLU A 517 -12.54 13.31 -52.91
C GLU A 517 -13.06 11.99 -52.32
N GLY A 518 -13.53 11.06 -53.16
CA GLY A 518 -13.97 9.74 -52.73
C GLY A 518 -12.85 8.92 -52.08
N PHE A 519 -11.61 9.07 -52.57
CA PHE A 519 -10.43 8.48 -51.94
C PHE A 519 -10.12 9.13 -50.59
N ASP A 520 -10.18 10.46 -50.50
CA ASP A 520 -9.90 11.17 -49.25
C ASP A 520 -10.93 10.85 -48.15
N LYS A 521 -12.18 10.48 -48.50
CA LYS A 521 -13.20 10.00 -47.53
C LYS A 521 -12.81 8.72 -46.78
N ILE A 522 -12.07 7.82 -47.43
CA ILE A 522 -11.69 6.51 -46.86
C ILE A 522 -10.21 6.42 -46.47
N LYS A 523 -9.40 7.38 -46.90
CA LYS A 523 -7.96 7.44 -46.63
C LYS A 523 -7.68 7.60 -45.14
N GLY A 524 -6.59 6.97 -44.69
CA GLY A 524 -6.17 7.05 -43.28
C GLY A 524 -7.16 6.41 -42.30
N SER A 525 -8.05 5.55 -42.79
CA SER A 525 -9.05 4.84 -41.99
C SER A 525 -8.85 3.32 -42.10
N PHE A 526 -9.39 2.59 -41.12
CA PHE A 526 -9.55 1.14 -41.17
C PHE A 526 -11.02 0.79 -40.91
N PHE A 527 -11.44 -0.39 -41.36
CA PHE A 527 -12.83 -0.79 -41.39
C PHE A 527 -13.04 -2.02 -40.51
N VAL A 528 -14.08 -1.99 -39.69
CA VAL A 528 -14.39 -3.07 -38.76
C VAL A 528 -15.79 -3.58 -39.05
N LYS A 529 -15.89 -4.87 -39.36
CA LYS A 529 -17.16 -5.55 -39.58
C LYS A 529 -17.75 -5.98 -38.24
N VAL A 530 -18.99 -5.59 -37.97
CA VAL A 530 -19.73 -6.01 -36.77
C VAL A 530 -21.18 -6.39 -37.10
N PRO A 531 -21.84 -7.21 -36.27
CA PRO A 531 -23.28 -7.43 -36.39
C PRO A 531 -24.03 -6.13 -36.17
N ARG A 532 -25.07 -5.87 -36.97
CA ARG A 532 -25.94 -4.69 -36.80
C ARG A 532 -26.87 -4.82 -35.60
N GLU A 533 -27.35 -6.04 -35.37
CA GLU A 533 -28.24 -6.43 -34.28
C GLU A 533 -27.60 -7.55 -33.46
N VAL A 534 -27.88 -7.58 -32.16
CA VAL A 534 -27.40 -8.60 -31.24
C VAL A 534 -28.55 -9.12 -30.37
N VAL A 535 -28.45 -10.39 -29.96
CA VAL A 535 -29.52 -11.10 -29.25
C VAL A 535 -29.79 -10.44 -27.89
N ASN A 536 -31.08 -10.22 -27.56
CA ASN A 536 -31.61 -9.60 -26.32
C ASN A 536 -31.63 -8.07 -26.26
N ASN A 537 -31.87 -7.40 -27.38
CA ASN A 537 -31.82 -5.95 -27.46
C ASN A 537 -33.21 -5.28 -27.48
N THR A 538 -33.89 -5.20 -26.33
CA THR A 538 -35.27 -4.66 -26.27
C THR A 538 -35.38 -3.15 -26.40
N ASP A 539 -34.30 -2.41 -26.15
CA ASP A 539 -34.34 -0.95 -25.95
C ASP A 539 -33.39 -0.16 -26.88
N ILE A 540 -32.53 -0.81 -27.66
CA ILE A 540 -31.59 -0.13 -28.57
C ILE A 540 -32.01 -0.39 -30.02
N THR A 541 -32.32 0.71 -30.70
CA THR A 541 -32.49 0.74 -32.15
C THR A 541 -31.18 0.33 -32.84
N LEU A 542 -31.30 -0.60 -33.79
CA LEU A 542 -30.27 -1.06 -34.74
C LEU A 542 -29.17 -0.04 -35.02
N LEU A 543 -27.91 -0.48 -35.12
CA LEU A 543 -26.81 0.41 -35.52
C LEU A 543 -27.17 1.13 -36.83
N PRO A 544 -27.12 2.48 -36.86
CA PRO A 544 -27.51 3.25 -38.03
C PRO A 544 -26.49 3.10 -39.16
N THR A 545 -26.90 3.43 -40.38
CA THR A 545 -26.04 3.48 -41.56
C THR A 545 -26.11 4.87 -42.16
N GLY A 546 -24.98 5.40 -42.61
CA GLY A 546 -24.90 6.75 -43.14
C GLY A 546 -23.47 7.18 -43.36
N GLN A 547 -23.29 8.19 -44.20
CA GLN A 547 -21.99 8.76 -44.55
C GLN A 547 -22.02 10.25 -44.27
N SER A 548 -20.87 10.80 -43.91
CA SER A 548 -20.68 12.23 -43.70
C SER A 548 -20.81 12.96 -45.04
N GLU A 549 -21.50 14.09 -45.00
CA GLU A 549 -21.82 14.91 -46.16
C GLU A 549 -20.75 15.99 -46.34
N PHE A 550 -20.42 16.30 -47.59
CA PHE A 550 -19.43 17.30 -47.94
C PHE A 550 -20.12 18.39 -48.78
N ASP A 551 -19.67 19.63 -48.62
CA ASP A 551 -20.09 20.75 -49.45
C ASP A 551 -19.28 20.81 -50.76
N ASP A 552 -19.70 21.68 -51.68
CA ASP A 552 -19.05 21.87 -52.99
C ASP A 552 -17.57 22.32 -52.88
N ASP A 553 -17.14 22.81 -51.72
CA ASP A 553 -15.76 23.20 -51.42
C ASP A 553 -14.93 22.04 -50.83
N GLY A 554 -15.51 20.83 -50.71
CA GLY A 554 -14.89 19.64 -50.13
C GLY A 554 -14.72 19.70 -48.61
N LYS A 555 -15.45 20.58 -47.92
CA LYS A 555 -15.50 20.60 -46.45
C LYS A 555 -16.68 19.78 -45.96
N VAL A 556 -16.51 19.16 -44.80
CA VAL A 556 -17.58 18.37 -44.19
C VAL A 556 -18.70 19.31 -43.73
N SER A 557 -19.91 19.12 -44.27
CA SER A 557 -21.11 19.88 -43.91
C SER A 557 -21.87 19.21 -42.77
N ASN A 558 -21.87 17.87 -42.71
CA ASN A 558 -22.51 17.10 -41.65
C ASN A 558 -21.72 15.81 -41.35
N ILE A 559 -21.22 15.66 -40.12
CA ILE A 559 -20.42 14.50 -39.70
C ILE A 559 -21.35 13.44 -39.10
N ARG A 560 -21.30 12.23 -39.64
CA ARG A 560 -22.00 11.06 -39.07
C ARG A 560 -21.03 10.26 -38.20
N GLU A 561 -21.22 10.34 -36.89
CA GLU A 561 -20.37 9.72 -35.85
C GLU A 561 -21.19 8.78 -34.96
N ILE A 562 -20.57 7.67 -34.58
CA ILE A 562 -21.00 6.84 -33.45
C ILE A 562 -19.83 6.61 -32.50
N ASN A 563 -20.04 6.89 -31.22
CA ASN A 563 -19.05 6.70 -30.17
C ASN A 563 -19.19 5.29 -29.58
N PHE A 564 -18.06 4.60 -29.48
CA PHE A 564 -17.94 3.29 -28.88
C PHE A 564 -16.97 3.30 -27.70
N GLU A 565 -17.22 2.40 -26.78
CA GLU A 565 -16.27 1.94 -25.78
C GLU A 565 -15.97 0.45 -26.04
N THR A 566 -14.72 0.03 -25.89
CA THR A 566 -14.40 -1.41 -25.91
C THR A 566 -14.78 -2.05 -24.58
N GLU A 567 -15.31 -3.26 -24.61
CA GLU A 567 -15.48 -4.04 -23.40
C GLU A 567 -14.14 -4.18 -22.65
N PRO A 568 -14.10 -4.02 -21.31
CA PRO A 568 -12.88 -4.21 -20.54
C PRO A 568 -12.28 -5.58 -20.74
N ALA A 569 -10.95 -5.61 -20.91
CA ALA A 569 -10.18 -6.83 -20.72
C ALA A 569 -10.44 -7.43 -19.32
N THR A 570 -10.15 -8.72 -19.17
CA THR A 570 -10.48 -9.55 -18.00
C THR A 570 -10.26 -8.83 -16.66
N GLU A 571 -11.25 -8.94 -15.76
CA GLU A 571 -11.23 -8.26 -14.47
C GLU A 571 -9.99 -8.63 -13.63
N SER A 572 -9.41 -7.64 -12.96
CA SER A 572 -8.26 -7.86 -12.08
C SER A 572 -8.70 -8.57 -10.79
N ASN A 573 -8.06 -9.72 -10.49
CA ASN A 573 -8.25 -10.45 -9.24
C ASN A 573 -7.44 -9.88 -8.06
N LEU A 574 -6.68 -8.81 -8.26
CA LEU A 574 -5.85 -8.21 -7.22
C LEU A 574 -6.69 -7.40 -6.23
N ASN A 575 -6.43 -7.54 -4.93
CA ASN A 575 -7.12 -6.79 -3.87
C ASN A 575 -6.42 -5.47 -3.55
N LEU A 576 -6.26 -4.64 -4.58
CA LEU A 576 -5.72 -3.29 -4.46
C LEU A 576 -6.89 -2.31 -4.26
N TYR A 577 -6.81 -1.49 -3.22
CA TYR A 577 -7.80 -0.46 -2.92
C TYR A 577 -7.13 0.90 -2.82
N TRP A 578 -7.64 1.88 -3.56
CA TRP A 578 -7.06 3.21 -3.67
C TRP A 578 -7.67 4.15 -2.64
N GLU A 579 -6.83 4.92 -1.96
CA GLU A 579 -7.24 5.89 -0.95
C GLU A 579 -8.07 7.02 -1.56
N THR A 580 -9.18 7.37 -0.90
CA THR A 580 -10.07 8.48 -1.30
C THR A 580 -9.66 9.80 -0.64
N SER A 581 -10.19 10.92 -1.16
CA SER A 581 -9.69 12.26 -0.82
C SER A 581 -10.03 12.73 0.61
N ASP A 582 -11.04 12.16 1.26
CA ASP A 582 -11.59 12.69 2.52
C ASP A 582 -11.39 11.75 3.70
N THR A 583 -11.29 12.36 4.89
CA THR A 583 -11.28 11.66 6.18
C THR A 583 -12.55 12.00 6.95
N PHE A 584 -13.25 10.96 7.41
CA PHE A 584 -14.56 11.11 8.04
C PHE A 584 -14.45 10.93 9.55
N LEU A 585 -14.94 11.91 10.31
CA LEU A 585 -15.08 11.80 11.77
C LEU A 585 -16.19 10.81 12.14
N VAL A 586 -15.89 9.81 12.96
CA VAL A 586 -16.86 8.79 13.43
C VAL A 586 -18.05 9.47 14.11
N ALA A 587 -17.81 10.40 15.03
CA ALA A 587 -18.88 11.05 15.80
C ALA A 587 -19.90 11.85 14.96
N LYS A 588 -19.56 12.21 13.71
CA LYS A 588 -20.41 13.07 12.86
C LYS A 588 -20.93 12.35 11.62
N HIS A 589 -20.10 11.54 10.98
CA HIS A 589 -20.38 11.00 9.64
C HIS A 589 -20.77 9.52 9.67
N HIS A 590 -20.42 8.80 10.74
CA HIS A 590 -20.77 7.39 10.88
C HIS A 590 -22.28 7.24 11.04
N GLY A 591 -22.89 6.26 10.34
CA GLY A 591 -24.34 6.11 10.28
C GLY A 591 -25.04 7.08 9.31
N GLN A 592 -24.32 8.01 8.68
CA GLN A 592 -24.84 8.90 7.63
C GLN A 592 -24.44 8.41 6.24
N THR A 593 -25.18 8.82 5.21
CA THR A 593 -24.78 8.64 3.82
C THR A 593 -23.75 9.69 3.46
N ASN A 594 -22.53 9.24 3.15
CA ASN A 594 -21.39 10.10 2.81
C ASN A 594 -21.05 9.95 1.34
N LYS A 595 -20.69 11.07 0.70
CA LYS A 595 -20.13 11.09 -0.66
C LYS A 595 -18.69 10.57 -0.60
N ILE A 596 -18.31 9.71 -1.55
CA ILE A 596 -16.96 9.19 -1.70
C ILE A 596 -16.25 9.98 -2.80
N PRO A 597 -15.29 10.87 -2.47
CA PRO A 597 -14.61 11.70 -3.44
C PRO A 597 -13.56 10.88 -4.22
N PHE A 598 -14.05 10.14 -5.21
CA PHE A 598 -13.31 9.27 -6.11
C PHE A 598 -13.75 9.52 -7.56
N ALA A 599 -12.79 9.54 -8.49
CA ALA A 599 -13.07 9.65 -9.92
C ALA A 599 -11.98 8.89 -10.68
N ASN A 600 -12.40 8.05 -11.63
CA ASN A 600 -11.52 7.23 -12.47
C ASN A 600 -11.71 7.49 -13.97
N CYS A 601 -12.59 8.41 -14.35
CA CYS A 601 -12.75 8.94 -15.70
C CYS A 601 -13.20 10.41 -15.67
N ILE A 602 -13.24 11.02 -16.86
CA ILE A 602 -13.84 12.32 -17.13
C ILE A 602 -15.11 12.08 -17.93
N GLY A 603 -16.25 12.46 -17.36
CA GLY A 603 -17.55 12.38 -18.02
C GLY A 603 -17.78 13.61 -18.89
N THR A 604 -18.25 13.36 -20.11
CA THR A 604 -18.72 14.36 -21.07
C THR A 604 -20.22 14.17 -21.25
N ALA A 605 -20.95 15.25 -21.01
CA ALA A 605 -22.39 15.32 -21.02
C ALA A 605 -22.91 15.90 -22.34
N GLU A 606 -24.07 15.44 -22.78
CA GLU A 606 -24.83 16.13 -23.83
C GLU A 606 -25.41 17.43 -23.24
N PRO A 607 -25.22 18.60 -23.89
CA PRO A 607 -25.55 19.89 -23.29
C PRO A 607 -27.02 20.10 -22.90
N THR A 608 -27.96 19.46 -23.60
CA THR A 608 -29.41 19.69 -23.45
C THR A 608 -30.02 18.82 -22.35
N THR A 609 -29.59 17.57 -22.27
CA THR A 609 -30.13 16.53 -21.40
C THR A 609 -29.25 16.28 -20.17
N GLY A 610 -27.97 16.67 -20.21
CA GLY A 610 -26.99 16.40 -19.18
C GLY A 610 -26.42 14.99 -19.19
N LYS A 611 -27.00 14.08 -19.99
CA LYS A 611 -26.66 12.66 -20.02
C LYS A 611 -25.21 12.43 -20.41
N ILE A 612 -24.53 11.58 -19.65
CA ILE A 612 -23.12 11.24 -19.90
C ILE A 612 -23.04 10.24 -21.05
N TYR A 613 -22.45 10.66 -22.16
CA TYR A 613 -22.30 9.83 -23.35
C TYR A 613 -20.85 9.42 -23.64
N LEU A 614 -19.86 10.14 -23.12
CA LEU A 614 -18.45 9.80 -23.29
C LEU A 614 -17.71 9.87 -21.96
N GLU A 615 -16.98 8.79 -21.65
CA GLU A 615 -16.29 8.63 -20.37
C GLU A 615 -14.80 8.36 -20.63
N SER A 616 -14.01 9.42 -20.67
CA SER A 616 -12.62 9.38 -21.13
C SER A 616 -11.64 9.21 -19.97
N ARG A 617 -10.62 8.37 -20.16
CA ARG A 617 -9.58 8.09 -19.14
C ARG A 617 -8.20 8.57 -19.55
N LYS A 618 -7.95 8.71 -20.85
CA LYS A 618 -6.66 9.09 -21.42
C LYS A 618 -6.77 10.45 -22.11
N LEU A 619 -5.72 11.27 -22.05
CA LEU A 619 -5.69 12.55 -22.76
C LEU A 619 -5.85 12.33 -24.26
N PHE A 620 -6.70 13.13 -24.88
CA PHE A 620 -7.03 13.00 -26.30
C PHE A 620 -7.61 11.65 -26.73
N ASP A 621 -7.96 10.78 -25.77
CA ASP A 621 -8.29 9.36 -25.98
C ASP A 621 -7.27 8.60 -26.85
N LYS A 622 -6.00 9.02 -26.90
CA LYS A 622 -4.96 8.33 -27.69
C LYS A 622 -4.51 7.04 -27.00
N PHE A 623 -4.16 6.03 -27.79
CA PHE A 623 -3.70 4.72 -27.31
C PHE A 623 -2.56 4.83 -26.27
N ASN A 624 -1.48 5.53 -26.63
CA ASN A 624 -0.30 5.80 -25.79
C ASN A 624 -0.28 7.24 -25.27
N SER A 625 -1.24 7.60 -24.43
CA SER A 625 -1.28 8.93 -23.79
C SER A 625 -1.45 8.83 -22.29
N ILE A 626 -1.28 9.97 -21.62
CA ILE A 626 -1.38 10.06 -20.16
C ILE A 626 -2.77 9.62 -19.73
N GLU A 627 -2.84 8.69 -18.80
CA GLU A 627 -4.07 8.16 -18.21
C GLU A 627 -4.32 8.78 -16.83
N ILE A 628 -5.58 8.91 -16.44
CA ILE A 628 -5.96 9.27 -15.08
C ILE A 628 -5.48 8.21 -14.07
N ALA A 629 -4.85 8.64 -12.98
CA ALA A 629 -4.43 7.72 -11.93
C ALA A 629 -5.63 7.31 -11.06
N LYS A 630 -5.78 6.01 -10.77
CA LYS A 630 -6.82 5.47 -9.87
C LYS A 630 -6.69 6.00 -8.42
N GLY A 631 -5.49 6.39 -8.00
CA GLY A 631 -5.22 7.00 -6.69
C GLY A 631 -3.72 7.10 -6.42
N THR A 632 -3.34 7.68 -5.28
CA THR A 632 -1.91 7.87 -4.91
C THR A 632 -1.40 6.76 -4.00
N ARG A 633 -2.13 6.49 -2.92
CA ARG A 633 -1.80 5.41 -1.99
C ARG A 633 -2.73 4.23 -2.24
N VAL A 634 -2.14 3.04 -2.22
CA VAL A 634 -2.85 1.77 -2.33
C VAL A 634 -2.75 1.04 -1.00
N ASN A 635 -3.83 0.38 -0.61
CA ASN A 635 -3.91 -0.48 0.55
C ASN A 635 -4.47 -1.85 0.16
N THR A 636 -4.12 -2.88 0.91
CA THR A 636 -4.54 -4.26 0.69
C THR A 636 -5.08 -4.84 1.98
N PRO A 637 -6.22 -5.55 1.97
CA PRO A 637 -6.72 -6.21 3.18
C PRO A 637 -5.70 -7.23 3.69
N VAL A 638 -5.32 -7.12 4.97
CA VAL A 638 -4.39 -8.07 5.61
C VAL A 638 -5.19 -9.19 6.26
N PRO A 639 -4.91 -10.47 5.95
CA PRO A 639 -5.56 -11.58 6.64
C PRO A 639 -5.09 -11.67 8.10
N ARG A 640 -6.01 -11.95 9.02
CA ARG A 640 -5.74 -12.12 10.47
C ARG A 640 -5.13 -10.89 11.16
N PHE A 641 -5.53 -9.70 10.75
CA PHE A 641 -5.16 -8.47 11.45
C PHE A 641 -5.91 -8.37 12.79
N ALA A 642 -5.17 -8.28 13.89
CA ALA A 642 -5.70 -8.14 15.24
C ALA A 642 -4.66 -7.46 16.14
N GLU A 643 -5.04 -7.00 17.33
CA GLU A 643 -4.06 -6.49 18.29
C GLU A 643 -2.99 -7.57 18.57
N GLU A 644 -1.72 -7.21 18.39
CA GLU A 644 -0.60 -8.15 18.54
C GLU A 644 0.44 -7.59 19.50
N THR A 645 0.98 -8.42 20.39
CA THR A 645 2.11 -8.06 21.24
C THR A 645 3.39 -8.75 20.79
N ARG A 646 4.36 -7.96 20.34
CA ARG A 646 5.69 -8.41 19.93
C ARG A 646 6.60 -8.53 21.15
N LYS A 647 6.50 -9.65 21.87
CA LYS A 647 7.18 -9.85 23.17
C LYS A 647 8.71 -9.75 23.09
N ALA A 648 9.32 -10.22 22.00
CA ALA A 648 10.76 -10.14 21.75
C ALA A 648 11.12 -9.01 20.76
N GLY A 649 10.13 -8.21 20.35
CA GLY A 649 10.29 -7.15 19.37
C GLY A 649 10.79 -5.85 20.00
N LEU A 650 11.63 -5.17 19.24
CA LEU A 650 12.08 -3.80 19.41
C LEU A 650 11.55 -2.97 18.24
N ILE A 651 11.12 -1.76 18.53
CA ILE A 651 10.77 -0.76 17.52
C ILE A 651 11.36 0.58 17.93
N PHE A 652 11.92 1.32 16.97
CA PHE A 652 12.64 2.56 17.24
C PHE A 652 12.14 3.74 16.40
N SER A 653 12.28 4.95 16.93
CA SER A 653 11.84 6.17 16.27
C SER A 653 12.81 6.66 15.18
N GLY A 654 12.41 7.73 14.49
CA GLY A 654 13.29 8.66 13.75
C GLY A 654 14.36 9.31 14.64
N LEU A 655 15.32 9.99 14.01
CA LEU A 655 16.50 10.54 14.67
C LEU A 655 16.19 11.87 15.39
N TYR A 656 16.70 12.06 16.59
CA TYR A 656 16.87 13.38 17.18
C TYR A 656 18.25 13.95 16.82
N ASN A 657 18.28 15.02 16.02
CA ASN A 657 19.52 15.69 15.61
C ASN A 657 19.72 16.99 16.39
N SER A 658 20.56 16.94 17.42
CA SER A 658 20.87 18.10 18.27
C SER A 658 21.62 19.23 17.56
N LYS A 659 22.27 18.98 16.41
CA LYS A 659 22.98 20.02 15.65
C LYS A 659 22.02 20.88 14.83
N THR A 660 20.99 20.27 14.25
CA THR A 660 20.00 20.96 13.41
C THR A 660 18.72 21.31 14.18
N GLY A 661 18.53 20.75 15.38
CA GLY A 661 17.31 20.91 16.18
C GLY A 661 16.13 20.07 15.66
N ILE A 662 16.36 19.19 14.67
CA ILE A 662 15.30 18.36 14.08
C ILE A 662 15.01 17.18 15.02
N ASN A 663 13.73 16.99 15.37
CA ASN A 663 13.27 15.95 16.26
C ASN A 663 12.28 15.01 15.58
N GLU A 664 12.69 13.76 15.34
CA GLU A 664 11.83 12.75 14.75
C GLU A 664 11.50 11.60 15.73
N LEU A 665 11.55 11.86 17.04
CA LEU A 665 11.34 10.81 18.06
C LEU A 665 9.92 10.21 18.08
N ASN A 666 8.96 10.88 17.43
CA ASN A 666 7.59 10.41 17.22
C ASN A 666 7.36 9.81 15.82
N GLN A 667 8.37 9.75 14.95
CA GLN A 667 8.28 9.15 13.62
C GLN A 667 8.62 7.66 13.69
N PHE A 668 7.68 6.81 13.29
CA PHE A 668 7.82 5.35 13.26
C PHE A 668 7.46 4.87 11.85
N ASN A 669 8.25 5.32 10.89
CA ASN A 669 7.99 5.09 9.47
C ASN A 669 8.33 3.65 9.07
N MET A 670 7.30 2.84 8.81
CA MET A 670 7.46 1.44 8.40
C MET A 670 8.25 1.26 7.10
N ALA A 671 8.28 2.27 6.22
CA ALA A 671 9.09 2.22 4.99
C ALA A 671 10.60 2.16 5.26
N LEU A 672 11.04 2.57 6.46
CA LEU A 672 12.43 2.51 6.92
C LEU A 672 12.76 1.23 7.72
N ASN A 673 11.81 0.30 7.84
CA ASN A 673 11.92 -0.91 8.66
C ASN A 673 12.43 -0.64 10.09
N PRO A 674 11.68 0.12 10.90
CA PRO A 674 12.13 0.61 12.21
C PRO A 674 12.06 -0.46 13.32
N THR A 675 12.15 -1.75 12.97
CA THR A 675 11.91 -2.87 13.88
C THR A 675 13.11 -3.82 13.94
N LYS A 676 13.25 -4.51 15.07
CA LYS A 676 14.20 -5.61 15.26
C LYS A 676 13.60 -6.66 16.18
N GLU A 677 13.67 -7.93 15.82
CA GLU A 677 13.22 -9.02 16.67
C GLU A 677 14.43 -9.68 17.36
N LEU A 678 14.32 -9.95 18.67
CA LEU A 678 15.24 -10.81 19.41
C LEU A 678 14.77 -12.27 19.37
N GLU A 679 15.61 -13.20 19.81
CA GLU A 679 15.26 -14.62 19.88
C GLU A 679 14.07 -14.86 20.85
N PRO A 680 12.90 -15.30 20.37
CA PRO A 680 11.68 -15.39 21.18
C PRO A 680 11.70 -16.49 22.25
N ASN A 681 12.58 -17.48 22.13
CA ASN A 681 12.67 -18.60 23.07
C ASN A 681 13.04 -18.22 24.52
N TYR A 682 13.53 -17.00 24.76
CA TYR A 682 13.99 -16.54 26.07
C TYR A 682 13.00 -15.66 26.84
N GLY A 683 11.73 -15.68 26.44
CA GLY A 683 10.66 -14.89 27.05
C GLY A 683 10.63 -13.43 26.56
N GLY A 684 9.67 -12.66 27.06
CA GLY A 684 9.49 -11.28 26.62
C GLY A 684 10.54 -10.32 27.20
N ILE A 685 10.87 -9.26 26.47
CA ILE A 685 11.71 -8.17 26.98
C ILE A 685 11.01 -7.49 28.15
N GLN A 686 11.69 -7.39 29.29
CA GLN A 686 11.17 -6.71 30.49
C GLN A 686 11.84 -5.36 30.72
N LYS A 687 13.11 -5.23 30.34
CA LYS A 687 13.88 -3.99 30.53
C LYS A 687 14.90 -3.77 29.44
N LEU A 688 14.97 -2.53 28.98
CA LEU A 688 16.03 -1.99 28.17
C LEU A 688 16.90 -1.09 29.04
N PHE A 689 18.20 -1.09 28.76
CA PHE A 689 19.15 -0.21 29.42
C PHE A 689 20.28 0.17 28.46
N THR A 690 20.46 1.46 28.22
CA THR A 690 21.55 1.94 27.35
C THR A 690 22.88 1.95 28.08
N LEU A 691 23.89 1.39 27.42
CA LEU A 691 25.32 1.64 27.67
C LEU A 691 25.82 2.63 26.61
N ASP A 692 27.00 3.23 26.83
CA ASP A 692 27.55 4.28 25.96
C ASP A 692 27.41 4.04 24.44
N THR A 693 27.61 2.80 23.99
CA THR A 693 27.51 2.44 22.56
C THR A 693 26.67 1.19 22.27
N ASN A 694 25.98 0.64 23.27
CA ASN A 694 25.23 -0.61 23.12
C ASN A 694 23.92 -0.53 23.91
N LEU A 695 22.92 -1.30 23.51
CA LEU A 695 21.68 -1.48 24.24
C LEU A 695 21.69 -2.86 24.94
N LEU A 696 21.46 -2.88 26.25
CA LEU A 696 21.16 -4.12 26.96
C LEU A 696 19.65 -4.38 26.90
N ALA A 697 19.26 -5.57 26.46
CA ALA A 697 17.88 -6.03 26.52
C ALA A 697 17.78 -7.23 27.46
N PHE A 698 17.12 -7.03 28.60
CA PHE A 698 16.82 -8.04 29.59
C PHE A 698 15.49 -8.71 29.24
N ALA A 699 15.55 -9.94 28.74
CA ALA A 699 14.42 -10.83 28.62
C ALA A 699 14.23 -11.63 29.92
N GLU A 700 13.16 -12.42 30.00
CA GLU A 700 12.85 -13.21 31.20
C GLU A 700 13.96 -14.20 31.55
N ASP A 701 14.53 -14.86 30.53
CA ASP A 701 15.47 -15.97 30.70
C ASP A 701 16.88 -15.70 30.14
N LYS A 702 17.09 -14.53 29.50
CA LYS A 702 18.37 -14.16 28.88
C LYS A 702 18.60 -12.66 28.85
N VAL A 703 19.88 -12.25 28.86
CA VAL A 703 20.29 -10.86 28.60
C VAL A 703 21.00 -10.78 27.26
N PHE A 704 20.60 -9.80 26.44
CA PHE A 704 21.19 -9.50 25.15
C PHE A 704 21.97 -8.19 25.19
N ARG A 705 23.07 -8.15 24.44
CA ARG A 705 23.78 -6.94 24.04
C ARG A 705 23.48 -6.68 22.57
N VAL A 706 22.69 -5.65 22.29
CA VAL A 706 22.36 -5.18 20.94
C VAL A 706 23.30 -4.03 20.60
N LEU A 707 23.98 -4.12 19.45
CA LEU A 707 24.86 -3.06 18.97
C LEU A 707 24.03 -1.88 18.44
N ALA A 708 24.41 -0.65 18.79
CA ALA A 708 23.79 0.59 18.30
C ALA A 708 24.74 1.33 17.35
N ASP A 709 24.24 1.78 16.19
CA ASP A 709 25.01 2.47 15.11
C ASP A 709 26.24 1.71 14.57
N LYS A 710 26.34 0.40 14.87
CA LYS A 710 27.45 -0.48 14.48
C LYS A 710 26.96 -1.91 14.32
N ASP A 711 27.66 -2.70 13.50
CA ASP A 711 27.37 -4.12 13.29
C ASP A 711 28.58 -5.00 13.54
N ALA A 712 28.35 -6.30 13.69
CA ALA A 712 29.39 -7.30 13.88
C ALA A 712 29.64 -8.11 12.61
N LEU A 713 30.91 -8.24 12.21
CA LEU A 713 31.41 -9.15 11.19
C LEU A 713 32.09 -10.33 11.86
N PHE A 714 31.66 -11.54 11.52
CA PHE A 714 32.31 -12.77 11.93
C PHE A 714 33.39 -13.13 10.92
N ASN A 715 34.62 -13.24 11.41
CA ASN A 715 35.73 -13.78 10.65
C ASN A 715 35.66 -15.32 10.65
N ALA A 716 36.35 -15.96 9.70
CA ALA A 716 36.41 -17.42 9.61
C ALA A 716 37.15 -18.10 10.79
N ASP A 717 37.76 -17.32 11.68
CA ASP A 717 38.50 -17.75 12.88
C ASP A 717 37.73 -17.56 14.19
N ASP A 718 36.40 -17.39 14.12
CA ASP A 718 35.50 -17.17 15.27
C ASP A 718 35.71 -15.82 16.00
N GLY A 719 36.56 -14.94 15.44
CA GLY A 719 36.74 -13.56 15.90
C GLY A 719 35.62 -12.63 15.41
N VAL A 720 35.16 -11.73 16.28
CA VAL A 720 34.13 -10.72 15.96
C VAL A 720 34.76 -9.34 15.77
N ASN A 721 34.67 -8.78 14.56
CA ASN A 721 35.06 -7.41 14.24
C ASN A 721 33.83 -6.49 14.21
N VAL A 722 33.89 -5.35 14.90
CA VAL A 722 32.77 -4.37 14.89
C VAL A 722 33.04 -3.30 13.83
N THR A 723 32.10 -3.11 12.90
CA THR A 723 32.20 -2.13 11.81
C THR A 723 31.01 -1.16 11.86
N ALA A 724 31.22 0.11 11.51
CA ALA A 724 30.13 1.08 11.42
C ALA A 724 29.11 0.66 10.35
N THR A 725 27.83 0.86 10.62
CA THR A 725 26.73 0.49 9.72
C THR A 725 25.69 1.60 9.69
N ASN A 726 24.83 1.58 8.67
CA ASN A 726 23.65 2.44 8.61
C ASN A 726 22.47 1.86 9.41
N LEU A 727 22.61 0.65 9.98
CA LEU A 727 21.62 0.05 10.86
C LEU A 727 21.61 0.77 12.22
N VAL A 728 20.40 1.17 12.66
CA VAL A 728 20.19 1.74 13.99
C VAL A 728 20.51 0.71 15.08
N LEU A 729 19.99 -0.51 14.92
CA LEU A 729 20.26 -1.65 15.80
C LEU A 729 20.93 -2.76 15.00
N GLY A 730 22.24 -2.89 15.15
CA GLY A 730 23.04 -3.99 14.60
C GLY A 730 22.81 -5.30 15.35
N GLN A 731 23.69 -6.29 15.19
CA GLN A 731 23.46 -7.63 15.73
C GLN A 731 23.19 -7.67 17.26
N ALA A 732 22.28 -8.56 17.66
CA ALA A 732 22.00 -8.89 19.05
C ALA A 732 22.84 -10.12 19.46
N MET A 733 23.74 -9.94 20.43
CA MET A 733 24.55 -11.01 21.02
C MET A 733 24.01 -11.39 22.40
N VAL A 734 24.01 -12.67 22.73
CA VAL A 734 23.63 -13.14 24.07
C VAL A 734 24.82 -13.13 25.02
N TYR A 735 24.60 -12.76 26.29
CA TYR A 735 25.59 -13.05 27.32
C TYR A 735 25.62 -14.56 27.64
N GLN A 736 26.79 -15.08 27.98
CA GLN A 736 26.98 -16.48 28.32
C GLN A 736 26.31 -16.80 29.68
N GLY A 737 25.59 -17.92 29.75
CA GLY A 737 24.77 -18.30 30.92
C GLY A 737 23.26 -18.12 30.71
N GLN A 738 22.45 -18.98 31.33
CA GLN A 738 20.98 -18.96 31.19
C GLN A 738 20.36 -18.15 32.33
N TYR A 739 20.58 -16.84 32.33
CA TYR A 739 20.01 -15.94 33.34
C TYR A 739 19.37 -14.73 32.66
N GLY A 740 18.18 -14.37 33.13
CA GLY A 740 17.45 -13.16 32.73
C GLY A 740 16.94 -12.39 33.94
N ILE A 741 16.01 -11.46 33.73
CA ILE A 741 15.43 -10.65 34.81
C ILE A 741 14.08 -11.19 35.31
N SER A 742 13.69 -12.40 34.88
CA SER A 742 12.36 -12.97 35.13
C SER A 742 11.28 -11.94 34.75
N THR A 743 10.37 -11.59 35.66
CA THR A 743 9.33 -10.56 35.45
C THR A 743 9.50 -9.34 36.37
N HIS A 744 10.72 -9.13 36.90
CA HIS A 744 11.01 -8.13 37.94
C HIS A 744 12.02 -7.06 37.48
N PRO A 745 11.67 -6.22 36.49
CA PRO A 745 12.55 -5.15 36.01
C PRO A 745 12.91 -4.12 37.09
N GLU A 746 12.09 -4.01 38.15
CA GLU A 746 12.32 -3.16 39.31
C GLU A 746 13.47 -3.63 40.22
N SER A 747 13.99 -4.85 39.98
CA SER A 747 15.20 -5.36 40.62
C SER A 747 16.48 -4.76 40.05
N PHE A 748 16.39 -4.08 38.91
CA PHE A 748 17.57 -3.61 38.21
C PHE A 748 18.19 -2.37 38.89
N ALA A 749 19.49 -2.42 39.14
CA ALA A 749 20.31 -1.26 39.47
C ALA A 749 21.62 -1.28 38.68
N PHE A 750 22.09 -0.11 38.22
CA PHE A 750 23.37 0.01 37.51
C PHE A 750 24.31 0.94 38.26
N TRP A 751 25.52 0.47 38.56
CA TRP A 751 26.55 1.28 39.19
C TRP A 751 27.95 0.77 38.85
N GLY A 752 28.89 1.67 38.58
CA GLY A 752 30.31 1.33 38.39
C GLY A 752 30.54 0.27 37.30
N ASN A 753 29.81 0.36 36.18
CA ASN A 753 29.82 -0.61 35.08
C ASN A 753 29.36 -2.03 35.46
N ASN A 754 28.55 -2.15 36.51
CA ASN A 754 27.90 -3.39 36.90
C ASN A 754 26.38 -3.19 36.91
N ALA A 755 25.66 -4.13 36.29
CA ALA A 755 24.23 -4.25 36.40
C ALA A 755 23.89 -5.33 37.44
N TYR A 756 23.08 -4.97 38.43
CA TYR A 756 22.54 -5.87 39.43
C TYR A 756 21.06 -6.11 39.12
N PHE A 757 20.61 -7.35 39.20
CA PHE A 757 19.22 -7.73 38.96
C PHE A 757 18.94 -9.10 39.57
N THR A 758 17.68 -9.51 39.57
CA THR A 758 17.25 -10.82 40.08
C THR A 758 16.69 -11.70 38.98
N ASP A 759 17.06 -12.97 38.98
CA ASP A 759 16.36 -14.02 38.23
C ASP A 759 15.53 -14.82 39.22
N ALA A 760 14.30 -14.35 39.47
CA ALA A 760 13.39 -14.92 40.45
C ALA A 760 13.03 -16.38 40.13
N LYS A 761 12.81 -16.71 38.85
CA LYS A 761 12.54 -18.09 38.38
C LYS A 761 13.64 -19.06 38.77
N ARG A 762 14.90 -18.60 38.78
CA ARG A 762 16.08 -19.42 39.11
C ARG A 762 16.57 -19.27 40.54
N GLY A 763 15.92 -18.44 41.36
CA GLY A 763 16.30 -18.33 42.76
C GLY A 763 17.56 -17.49 43.02
N VAL A 764 17.99 -16.63 42.09
CA VAL A 764 19.31 -16.00 42.15
C VAL A 764 19.29 -14.48 42.01
N VAL A 765 20.27 -13.85 42.67
CA VAL A 765 20.61 -12.44 42.49
C VAL A 765 21.89 -12.37 41.68
N MET A 766 21.88 -11.61 40.60
CA MET A 766 22.92 -11.57 39.58
C MET A 766 23.64 -10.24 39.56
N GLN A 767 24.94 -10.29 39.26
CA GLN A 767 25.74 -9.18 38.78
C GLN A 767 26.18 -9.50 37.34
N LEU A 768 25.85 -8.62 36.40
CA LEU A 768 26.39 -8.58 35.05
C LEU A 768 27.45 -7.48 34.98
N THR A 769 28.63 -7.82 34.48
CA THR A 769 29.69 -6.86 34.17
C THR A 769 29.78 -6.70 32.64
N PRO A 770 29.15 -5.69 32.01
CA PRO A 770 29.04 -5.63 30.55
C PRO A 770 30.38 -5.53 29.81
N ALA A 771 31.42 -4.96 30.44
CA ALA A 771 32.73 -4.80 29.81
C ALA A 771 33.44 -6.12 29.48
N ASN A 772 33.29 -7.14 30.34
CA ASN A 772 33.91 -8.46 30.13
C ASN A 772 32.86 -9.57 29.88
N GLY A 773 31.57 -9.21 29.89
CA GLY A 773 30.45 -10.10 29.64
C GLY A 773 30.21 -11.18 30.70
N GLN A 774 30.78 -11.02 31.89
CA GLN A 774 30.62 -11.99 32.98
C GLN A 774 29.29 -11.82 33.70
N LEU A 775 28.54 -12.92 33.81
CA LEU A 775 27.37 -13.07 34.67
C LEU A 775 27.77 -13.86 35.91
N PHE A 776 27.65 -13.24 37.09
CA PHE A 776 28.02 -13.84 38.37
C PHE A 776 26.84 -13.83 39.35
N PRO A 777 26.40 -14.99 39.89
CA PRO A 777 25.34 -15.04 40.88
C PRO A 777 25.87 -14.56 42.24
N ILE A 778 25.66 -13.29 42.59
CA ILE A 778 26.06 -12.73 43.89
C ILE A 778 25.28 -13.32 45.07
N SER A 779 24.12 -13.94 44.83
CA SER A 779 23.43 -14.75 45.84
C SER A 779 24.30 -15.93 46.33
N SER A 780 25.22 -16.43 45.50
CA SER A 780 26.11 -17.55 45.85
C SER A 780 27.13 -17.22 46.94
N ARG A 781 27.30 -15.94 47.26
CA ARG A 781 28.20 -15.45 48.31
C ARG A 781 27.58 -15.62 49.69
N GLY A 782 27.52 -16.87 50.15
CA GLY A 782 27.09 -17.25 51.50
C GLY A 782 25.57 -17.29 51.72
N MET A 783 24.74 -17.01 50.70
CA MET A 783 23.27 -16.95 50.84
C MET A 783 22.50 -17.66 49.71
N SER A 784 23.09 -18.68 49.07
CA SER A 784 22.46 -19.40 47.94
C SER A 784 21.09 -19.97 48.28
N ASN A 785 20.99 -20.72 49.39
CA ASN A 785 19.73 -21.33 49.84
C ASN A 785 18.71 -20.26 50.21
N PHE A 786 19.15 -19.26 50.99
CA PHE A 786 18.30 -18.15 51.42
C PHE A 786 17.56 -17.49 50.25
N PHE A 787 18.26 -17.16 49.16
CA PHE A 787 17.63 -16.56 47.98
C PHE A 787 16.83 -17.57 47.18
N ARG A 788 17.37 -18.77 46.94
CA ARG A 788 16.67 -19.84 46.19
C ARG A 788 15.29 -20.11 46.77
N ASP A 789 15.19 -20.14 48.09
CA ASP A 789 13.99 -20.59 48.79
C ASP A 789 12.94 -19.50 48.98
N ARG A 790 13.32 -18.20 48.84
CA ARG A 790 12.45 -17.04 49.13
C ARG A 790 12.15 -16.16 47.92
N ILE A 791 13.09 -15.97 46.99
CA ILE A 791 12.97 -14.95 45.94
C ILE A 791 11.87 -15.28 44.92
N GLY A 792 11.62 -16.57 44.68
CA GLY A 792 10.65 -17.05 43.68
C GLY A 792 9.19 -16.80 44.07
N SER A 793 8.90 -16.62 45.36
CA SER A 793 7.55 -16.31 45.86
C SER A 793 7.33 -14.82 46.15
N ALA A 794 8.33 -13.97 45.93
CA ALA A 794 8.21 -12.53 46.19
C ALA A 794 7.30 -11.83 45.17
N ASP A 795 6.40 -10.98 45.65
CA ASP A 795 5.56 -10.13 44.80
C ASP A 795 6.36 -9.04 44.08
N LYS A 796 7.33 -8.45 44.78
CA LYS A 796 8.18 -7.36 44.28
C LYS A 796 9.63 -7.54 44.73
N LEU A 797 10.55 -7.22 43.83
CA LEU A 797 11.98 -7.28 44.07
C LEU A 797 12.60 -5.92 43.76
N ILE A 798 12.65 -5.02 44.74
CA ILE A 798 13.15 -3.65 44.54
C ILE A 798 14.66 -3.61 44.68
N GLY A 799 15.37 -3.37 43.58
CA GLY A 799 16.81 -3.21 43.54
C GLY A 799 17.21 -1.74 43.50
N ALA A 800 18.21 -1.36 44.28
CA ALA A 800 18.81 -0.03 44.23
C ALA A 800 20.28 -0.09 44.65
N TYR A 801 21.11 0.80 44.14
CA TYR A 801 22.50 0.90 44.60
C TYR A 801 22.64 2.06 45.59
N ASP A 802 23.15 1.81 46.80
CA ASP A 802 23.49 2.83 47.79
C ASP A 802 24.92 3.32 47.54
N GLY A 803 25.07 4.50 46.94
CA GLY A 803 26.37 5.08 46.61
C GLY A 803 27.19 5.55 47.82
N ALA A 804 26.53 5.84 48.95
CA ALA A 804 27.24 6.26 50.17
C ALA A 804 27.91 5.06 50.84
N LYS A 805 27.20 3.93 50.93
CA LYS A 805 27.71 2.67 51.51
C LYS A 805 28.37 1.74 50.50
N LYS A 806 28.30 2.05 49.20
CA LYS A 806 28.87 1.27 48.08
C LYS A 806 28.36 -0.18 48.05
N GLN A 807 27.05 -0.33 48.17
CA GLN A 807 26.40 -1.63 48.25
C GLN A 807 25.15 -1.69 47.37
N TYR A 808 24.88 -2.86 46.80
CA TYR A 808 23.61 -3.15 46.16
C TYR A 808 22.58 -3.52 47.23
N VAL A 809 21.46 -2.82 47.26
CA VAL A 809 20.35 -3.03 48.18
C VAL A 809 19.22 -3.73 47.42
N LEU A 810 18.77 -4.87 47.93
CA LEU A 810 17.63 -5.61 47.39
C LEU A 810 16.56 -5.73 48.47
N SER A 811 15.36 -5.25 48.19
CA SER A 811 14.18 -5.46 49.01
C SER A 811 13.26 -6.49 48.37
N MET A 812 13.11 -7.64 49.02
CA MET A 812 12.13 -8.67 48.66
C MET A 812 10.86 -8.43 49.45
N GLN A 813 9.72 -8.31 48.77
CA GLN A 813 8.46 -7.92 49.38
C GLN A 813 7.35 -8.89 48.97
N GLY A 814 6.50 -9.25 49.93
CA GLY A 814 5.40 -10.19 49.75
C GLY A 814 5.81 -11.66 49.57
N TYR A 815 7.04 -12.05 49.94
CA TYR A 815 7.44 -13.45 49.80
C TYR A 815 6.78 -14.36 50.85
N ASP A 816 6.56 -15.62 50.50
CA ASP A 816 5.99 -16.61 51.41
C ASP A 816 7.06 -17.07 52.43
N GLN A 817 7.01 -16.45 53.62
CA GLN A 817 7.86 -16.79 54.76
C GLN A 817 7.60 -18.19 55.35
N ASN A 818 6.49 -18.83 54.98
CA ASN A 818 6.13 -20.18 55.44
C ASN A 818 6.32 -21.23 54.33
N ALA A 819 6.97 -20.85 53.22
CA ALA A 819 7.20 -21.76 52.10
C ALA A 819 7.98 -22.99 52.57
N VAL A 820 7.51 -24.17 52.16
CA VAL A 820 8.15 -25.46 52.52
C VAL A 820 9.62 -25.51 52.07
N SER A 821 9.98 -24.76 51.02
CA SER A 821 11.35 -24.62 50.53
C SER A 821 12.33 -24.04 51.56
N ILE A 822 11.87 -23.21 52.50
CA ILE A 822 12.72 -22.56 53.51
C ILE A 822 13.24 -23.56 54.56
N GLY A 823 12.54 -24.69 54.75
CA GLY A 823 12.89 -25.70 55.74
C GLY A 823 12.75 -25.19 57.18
N SER A 824 13.69 -25.56 58.05
CA SER A 824 13.72 -25.17 59.47
C SER A 824 14.54 -23.91 59.76
N GLU A 825 14.99 -23.20 58.72
CA GLU A 825 15.71 -21.93 58.88
C GLU A 825 14.78 -20.86 59.46
N THR A 826 15.03 -20.43 60.70
CA THR A 826 14.28 -19.34 61.33
C THR A 826 15.04 -18.03 61.25
N ILE A 827 14.39 -17.00 60.71
CA ILE A 827 14.84 -15.61 60.87
C ILE A 827 13.99 -14.98 61.99
N PRO A 828 14.62 -14.41 63.04
CA PRO A 828 13.87 -13.76 64.10
C PRO A 828 12.99 -12.65 63.55
N ASN A 829 11.70 -12.69 63.91
CA ASN A 829 10.67 -11.78 63.43
C ASN A 829 10.59 -11.71 61.89
N GLU A 830 10.82 -12.83 61.20
CA GLU A 830 10.63 -12.90 59.75
C GLU A 830 9.21 -12.48 59.39
N THR A 831 9.14 -11.50 58.50
CA THR A 831 7.89 -11.09 57.85
C THR A 831 8.00 -11.43 56.36
N SER A 832 6.94 -11.23 55.61
CA SER A 832 6.94 -11.38 54.14
C SER A 832 7.78 -10.30 53.43
N ASN A 833 8.50 -9.45 54.16
CA ASN A 833 9.33 -8.39 53.61
C ASN A 833 10.72 -8.38 54.25
N ILE A 834 11.75 -8.25 53.43
CA ILE A 834 13.13 -8.15 53.91
C ILE A 834 13.96 -7.30 52.95
N THR A 835 14.84 -6.45 53.49
CA THR A 835 15.78 -5.65 52.71
C THR A 835 17.21 -6.02 53.09
N LEU A 836 18.05 -6.28 52.08
CA LEU A 836 19.39 -6.84 52.22
C LEU A 836 20.42 -5.99 51.47
N GLY A 837 21.63 -5.87 52.03
CA GLY A 837 22.75 -5.14 51.42
C GLY A 837 23.91 -6.05 51.02
N TYR A 838 24.24 -6.08 49.73
CA TYR A 838 25.42 -6.74 49.18
C TYR A 838 26.59 -5.76 49.02
N SER A 839 27.68 -6.00 49.74
CA SER A 839 28.89 -5.20 49.68
C SER A 839 29.90 -5.83 48.74
N LEU A 840 30.32 -5.07 47.73
CA LEU A 840 31.40 -5.48 46.82
C LEU A 840 32.74 -5.64 47.56
N ARG A 841 33.01 -4.77 48.53
CA ARG A 841 34.28 -4.79 49.28
C ARG A 841 34.41 -6.01 50.17
N ALA A 842 33.30 -6.45 50.77
CA ALA A 842 33.27 -7.63 51.63
C ALA A 842 32.99 -8.93 50.85
N GLU A 843 32.70 -8.82 49.55
CA GLU A 843 32.23 -9.92 48.68
C GLU A 843 31.06 -10.72 49.29
N GLY A 844 30.14 -10.05 49.99
CA GLY A 844 29.09 -10.72 50.76
C GLY A 844 27.92 -9.82 51.15
N TRP A 845 26.86 -10.47 51.64
CA TRP A 845 25.66 -9.82 52.15
C TRP A 845 25.89 -9.39 53.61
N THR A 846 25.97 -8.09 53.83
CA THR A 846 26.54 -7.51 55.07
C THR A 846 25.50 -7.01 56.07
N SER A 847 24.26 -6.80 55.66
CA SER A 847 23.24 -6.18 56.52
C SER A 847 21.83 -6.55 56.10
N ARG A 848 20.93 -6.64 57.10
CA ARG A 848 19.48 -6.66 56.94
C ARG A 848 18.96 -5.29 57.40
N PHE A 849 18.21 -4.60 56.56
CA PHE A 849 17.68 -3.27 56.85
C PHE A 849 16.19 -3.34 57.17
N SER A 850 15.75 -2.51 58.12
CA SER A 850 14.35 -2.46 58.57
C SER A 850 13.43 -1.66 57.63
N PHE A 851 13.97 -0.95 56.64
CA PHE A 851 13.17 -0.17 55.70
C PHE A 851 12.70 -1.02 54.52
N ILE A 852 11.44 -0.86 54.12
CA ILE A 852 10.85 -1.50 52.93
C ILE A 852 10.48 -0.41 51.90
N PRO A 853 11.36 -0.13 50.91
CA PRO A 853 11.20 0.95 49.94
C PRO A 853 10.22 0.58 48.81
N GLU A 854 9.58 1.58 48.18
CA GLU A 854 8.84 1.39 46.92
C GLU A 854 9.76 1.46 45.70
N SER A 855 10.83 2.25 45.81
CA SER A 855 11.92 2.37 44.84
C SER A 855 13.12 3.03 45.51
N GLY A 856 14.28 2.98 44.86
CA GLY A 856 15.49 3.64 45.35
C GLY A 856 16.37 4.17 44.23
N ILE A 857 17.08 5.26 44.50
CA ILE A 857 18.02 5.87 43.56
C ILE A 857 19.18 6.51 44.32
N THR A 858 20.37 6.47 43.74
CA THR A 858 21.51 7.26 44.22
C THR A 858 21.72 8.45 43.30
N MET A 859 21.85 9.63 43.89
CA MET A 859 22.22 10.86 43.17
C MET A 859 23.31 11.59 43.94
N ALA A 860 24.42 11.91 43.28
CA ALA A 860 25.58 12.57 43.90
C ALA A 860 26.07 11.88 45.20
N ASN A 861 26.19 10.55 45.17
CA ASN A 861 26.52 9.69 46.33
C ASN A 861 25.56 9.80 47.54
N ARG A 862 24.37 10.39 47.36
CA ARG A 862 23.30 10.37 48.34
C ARG A 862 22.26 9.34 47.93
N PHE A 863 21.97 8.41 48.84
CA PHE A 863 21.02 7.34 48.60
C PHE A 863 19.63 7.78 49.05
N TYR A 864 18.66 7.70 48.14
CA TYR A 864 17.27 8.02 48.41
C TYR A 864 16.41 6.79 48.20
N THR A 865 15.41 6.62 49.05
CA THR A 865 14.30 5.69 48.79
C THR A 865 12.97 6.41 48.87
N PHE A 866 11.97 5.82 48.22
CA PHE A 866 10.63 6.38 48.18
C PHE A 866 9.66 5.53 49.00
N LYS A 867 8.75 6.21 49.71
CA LYS A 867 7.65 5.58 50.45
C LYS A 867 6.44 6.50 50.48
N ASN A 868 5.27 6.00 50.10
CA ASN A 868 4.02 6.76 49.99
C ASN A 868 4.19 8.04 49.16
N GLY A 869 4.95 7.96 48.05
CA GLY A 869 5.24 9.10 47.18
C GLY A 869 6.20 10.16 47.75
N LYS A 870 6.75 9.97 48.95
CA LYS A 870 7.76 10.87 49.56
C LYS A 870 9.17 10.31 49.40
N ALA A 871 10.13 11.18 49.16
CA ALA A 871 11.55 10.83 49.10
C ALA A 871 12.18 10.91 50.50
N TYR A 872 12.99 9.91 50.86
CA TYR A 872 13.72 9.82 52.11
C TYR A 872 15.21 9.68 51.82
N LEU A 873 16.00 10.62 52.34
CA LEU A 873 17.45 10.58 52.28
C LEU A 873 17.99 9.62 53.33
N HIS A 874 18.72 8.61 52.90
CA HIS A 874 19.51 7.75 53.77
C HIS A 874 20.87 8.35 54.05
N ASN A 875 21.50 7.92 55.15
CA ASN A 875 22.83 8.36 55.56
C ASN A 875 22.90 9.88 55.83
N SER A 876 21.79 10.49 56.25
CA SER A 876 21.76 11.89 56.73
C SER A 876 22.36 11.98 58.14
N ASP A 877 23.12 13.04 58.41
CA ASP A 877 23.68 13.34 59.74
C ASP A 877 22.77 14.24 60.59
N THR A 878 21.67 14.73 60.02
CA THR A 878 20.72 15.62 60.72
C THR A 878 19.44 14.91 61.16
N ALA A 879 19.31 13.61 60.90
CA ALA A 879 18.17 12.78 61.28
C ALA A 879 18.62 11.72 62.28
N ASP A 880 17.68 11.25 63.11
CA ASP A 880 17.94 10.16 64.05
C ASP A 880 18.39 8.90 63.31
N ARG A 881 19.39 8.21 63.87
CA ARG A 881 19.88 6.94 63.29
C ARG A 881 18.79 5.87 63.45
N ASN A 882 18.78 4.91 62.52
CA ASN A 882 17.78 3.84 62.44
C ASN A 882 16.31 4.31 62.39
N ASN A 883 16.07 5.56 62.00
CA ASN A 883 14.73 6.04 61.70
C ASN A 883 14.48 5.92 60.19
N PHE A 884 13.51 5.09 59.83
CA PHE A 884 13.13 4.88 58.45
C PHE A 884 11.65 5.19 58.28
N TYR A 885 11.34 6.14 57.39
CA TYR A 885 9.97 6.54 57.09
C TYR A 885 9.16 7.02 58.30
N GLY A 886 9.83 7.56 59.32
CA GLY A 886 9.22 8.02 60.58
C GLY A 886 9.15 6.95 61.66
N THR A 887 9.55 5.70 61.37
CA THR A 887 9.56 4.60 62.32
C THR A 887 10.98 4.31 62.79
N ALA A 888 11.20 4.39 64.10
CA ALA A 888 12.47 4.00 64.73
C ALA A 888 12.62 2.48 64.80
N ALA A 889 13.82 1.99 64.53
CA ALA A 889 14.22 0.60 64.68
C ALA A 889 15.50 0.49 65.53
N ASN A 890 15.75 -0.70 66.09
CA ASN A 890 16.99 -0.98 66.81
C ASN A 890 18.04 -1.57 65.87
N SER A 891 19.31 -1.29 66.14
CA SER A 891 20.43 -2.02 65.56
C SER A 891 20.63 -3.32 66.32
N GLU A 892 20.70 -4.42 65.58
CA GLU A 892 20.97 -5.74 66.12
C GLU A 892 22.13 -6.39 65.38
N VAL A 893 22.99 -7.09 66.13
CA VAL A 893 24.06 -7.92 65.58
C VAL A 893 24.06 -9.26 66.31
N GLN A 894 24.13 -10.35 65.55
CA GLN A 894 24.25 -11.70 66.10
C GLN A 894 25.65 -12.21 65.86
N ILE A 895 26.28 -12.70 66.91
CA ILE A 895 27.63 -13.24 66.91
C ILE A 895 27.57 -14.71 67.30
N ILE A 896 28.48 -15.49 66.72
CA ILE A 896 28.64 -16.91 67.03
C ILE A 896 30.03 -17.08 67.65
N PHE A 897 30.07 -17.52 68.91
CA PHE A 897 31.28 -17.93 69.58
C PHE A 897 31.48 -19.43 69.37
N ASN A 898 32.54 -19.80 68.65
CA ASN A 898 32.81 -21.20 68.28
C ASN A 898 34.31 -21.48 68.10
N ASP A 899 35.17 -20.89 68.94
CA ASP A 899 36.63 -20.96 68.79
C ASP A 899 37.18 -22.42 68.79
N ASN A 900 36.50 -23.35 69.49
CA ASN A 900 36.80 -24.78 69.42
C ASN A 900 35.53 -25.63 69.27
N PRO A 901 34.96 -25.72 68.04
CA PRO A 901 33.63 -26.31 67.81
C PRO A 901 33.62 -27.84 67.89
N THR A 902 34.77 -28.48 68.18
CA THR A 902 34.87 -29.94 68.38
C THR A 902 34.42 -30.36 69.78
N TYR A 903 34.48 -29.46 70.76
CA TYR A 903 34.15 -29.78 72.15
C TYR A 903 32.97 -28.95 72.64
N ILE A 904 32.15 -29.55 73.50
CA ILE A 904 31.11 -28.83 74.22
C ILE A 904 31.78 -27.86 75.18
N SER A 905 31.40 -26.59 75.09
CA SER A 905 31.91 -25.49 75.90
C SER A 905 30.80 -24.93 76.78
N ASP A 906 31.19 -24.58 78.01
CA ASP A 906 30.37 -23.90 79.00
C ASP A 906 30.69 -22.41 78.92
N PHE A 907 29.84 -21.65 78.23
CA PHE A 907 30.01 -20.21 78.10
C PHE A 907 29.47 -19.53 79.35
N LEU A 908 30.37 -18.91 80.13
CA LEU A 908 30.05 -18.38 81.47
C LEU A 908 29.89 -16.87 81.49
N THR A 909 30.64 -16.15 80.68
CA THR A 909 30.62 -14.68 80.67
C THR A 909 30.56 -14.15 79.25
N LEU A 910 30.03 -12.94 79.13
CA LEU A 910 29.97 -12.18 77.91
C LEU A 910 30.58 -10.81 78.18
N ASN A 911 31.45 -10.34 77.29
CA ASN A 911 32.13 -9.07 77.45
C ASN A 911 32.02 -8.26 76.15
N TYR A 912 31.82 -6.95 76.25
CA TYR A 912 31.90 -6.06 75.10
C TYR A 912 32.64 -4.75 75.38
N GLU A 913 33.27 -4.22 74.34
CA GLU A 913 33.88 -2.89 74.30
C GLU A 913 33.07 -2.01 73.36
N GLY A 914 32.62 -0.84 73.81
CA GLY A 914 31.74 0.02 73.04
C GLY A 914 31.05 1.10 73.89
N ASP A 915 30.07 1.77 73.28
CA ASP A 915 29.20 2.69 74.00
C ASP A 915 28.26 1.94 74.96
N SER A 916 27.79 2.61 76.01
CA SER A 916 26.77 2.03 76.91
C SER A 916 25.45 1.74 76.17
N ASN A 917 24.62 0.90 76.77
CA ASN A 917 23.24 0.58 76.35
C ASN A 917 23.13 -0.45 75.20
N TRP A 918 24.09 -1.37 75.13
CA TRP A 918 23.91 -2.65 74.44
C TRP A 918 23.31 -3.69 75.38
N GLU A 919 22.37 -4.46 74.88
CA GLU A 919 21.68 -5.54 75.57
C GLU A 919 21.96 -6.85 74.84
N ALA A 920 22.31 -7.93 75.56
CA ALA A 920 22.33 -9.27 75.00
C ALA A 920 20.91 -9.84 75.06
N SER A 921 20.11 -9.53 74.04
CA SER A 921 18.67 -9.84 74.00
C SER A 921 18.36 -11.33 73.79
N GLU A 922 19.35 -12.11 73.35
CA GLU A 922 19.20 -13.56 73.11
C GLU A 922 20.58 -14.23 73.24
N ILE A 923 20.65 -15.31 74.01
CA ILE A 923 21.82 -16.16 74.17
C ILE A 923 21.35 -17.61 73.99
N ILE A 924 21.96 -18.33 73.07
CA ILE A 924 21.58 -19.72 72.75
C ILE A 924 22.84 -20.58 72.68
N GLY A 925 22.94 -21.56 73.57
CA GLY A 925 23.83 -22.70 73.43
C GLY A 925 23.12 -23.81 72.66
N ASP A 926 23.78 -24.40 71.67
CA ASP A 926 23.14 -25.43 70.83
C ASP A 926 22.85 -26.74 71.59
N GLN A 927 23.45 -26.93 72.76
CA GLN A 927 23.23 -28.10 73.61
C GLN A 927 22.32 -27.81 74.81
N ASP A 928 21.84 -26.58 75.00
CA ASP A 928 21.02 -26.18 76.16
C ASP A 928 19.84 -27.12 76.39
N GLY A 929 19.13 -27.51 75.32
CA GLY A 929 17.99 -28.43 75.41
C GLY A 929 18.35 -29.84 75.89
N ILE A 930 19.55 -30.34 75.58
CA ILE A 930 20.02 -31.66 76.07
C ILE A 930 20.28 -31.61 77.58
N TYR A 931 20.78 -30.47 78.08
CA TYR A 931 21.08 -30.26 79.49
C TYR A 931 19.93 -29.64 80.27
N SER A 932 18.72 -29.56 79.69
CA SER A 932 17.53 -28.94 80.30
C SER A 932 17.76 -27.49 80.78
N ILE A 933 18.68 -26.78 80.13
CA ILE A 933 18.93 -25.35 80.36
C ILE A 933 17.92 -24.56 79.55
N THR A 934 17.24 -23.63 80.21
CA THR A 934 16.22 -22.74 79.61
C THR A 934 16.45 -21.31 80.10
N ASN A 935 15.75 -20.32 79.53
CA ASN A 935 15.81 -18.91 79.96
C ASN A 935 17.24 -18.35 80.16
N VAL A 936 18.12 -18.62 79.19
CA VAL A 936 19.50 -18.12 79.22
C VAL A 936 19.52 -16.62 79.02
N ARG A 937 20.14 -15.90 79.97
CA ARG A 937 20.19 -14.44 80.03
C ARG A 937 21.49 -13.96 80.68
N ILE A 938 21.73 -12.66 80.67
CA ILE A 938 22.74 -12.06 81.55
C ILE A 938 22.11 -11.92 82.95
N LEU A 939 22.85 -12.32 83.99
CA LEU A 939 22.41 -12.22 85.38
C LEU A 939 22.14 -10.76 85.73
N ASP A 940 20.86 -10.45 85.90
CA ASP A 940 20.36 -9.18 86.41
C ASP A 940 20.10 -9.25 87.91
N SER A 941 19.77 -8.10 88.50
CA SER A 941 19.38 -7.96 89.91
C SER A 941 17.94 -7.47 89.97
N ASP A 942 17.22 -7.78 91.05
CA ASP A 942 15.85 -7.30 91.29
C ASP A 942 15.70 -5.76 91.35
N GLU A 943 16.81 -5.00 91.31
CA GLU A 943 16.81 -3.55 91.20
C GLU A 943 16.40 -3.07 89.80
N SER A 944 15.38 -2.21 89.73
CA SER A 944 14.85 -1.68 88.48
C SER A 944 15.91 -0.94 87.65
N GLY A 945 16.18 -1.43 86.43
CA GLY A 945 17.03 -0.75 85.44
C GLY A 945 18.45 -1.30 85.28
N PHE A 946 18.84 -2.31 86.05
CA PHE A 946 20.14 -2.99 85.90
C PHE A 946 20.04 -4.15 84.88
N LEU A 947 20.65 -3.99 83.70
CA LEU A 947 20.64 -4.99 82.61
C LEU A 947 21.73 -6.07 82.75
N GLY A 948 22.28 -6.28 83.96
CA GLY A 948 23.29 -7.31 84.22
C GLY A 948 24.73 -7.00 83.75
N TRP A 949 24.97 -5.79 83.25
CA TRP A 949 26.29 -5.36 82.75
C TRP A 949 27.05 -4.52 83.76
N PHE A 950 28.29 -4.92 84.09
CA PHE A 950 29.21 -4.12 84.91
C PHE A 950 30.39 -3.60 84.08
N LEU A 951 30.69 -2.30 84.20
CA LEU A 951 31.84 -1.67 83.54
C LEU A 951 33.09 -1.85 84.40
N LYS A 952 34.11 -2.52 83.87
CA LYS A 952 35.42 -2.70 84.50
C LYS A 952 36.52 -2.55 83.47
N GLU A 953 37.54 -1.74 83.76
CA GLU A 953 38.73 -1.56 82.89
C GLU A 953 38.39 -1.14 81.44
N GLY A 954 37.28 -0.41 81.25
CA GLY A 954 36.82 0.04 79.92
C GLY A 954 36.03 -1.02 79.13
N LYS A 955 35.70 -2.18 79.73
CA LYS A 955 34.88 -3.23 79.13
C LYS A 955 33.63 -3.49 79.95
N TYR A 956 32.52 -3.76 79.29
CA TYR A 956 31.30 -4.23 79.93
C TYR A 956 31.36 -5.74 80.06
N HIS A 957 31.08 -6.26 81.23
CA HIS A 957 31.07 -7.68 81.55
C HIS A 957 29.68 -8.09 82.05
N GLY A 958 29.22 -9.26 81.63
CA GLY A 958 27.94 -9.83 82.06
C GLY A 958 28.10 -11.34 82.29
N SER A 959 27.61 -11.82 83.43
CA SER A 959 27.59 -13.26 83.73
C SER A 959 26.41 -13.92 83.02
N ILE A 960 26.65 -14.97 82.25
CA ILE A 960 25.60 -15.74 81.59
C ILE A 960 25.00 -16.69 82.62
N VAL A 961 23.67 -16.72 82.74
CA VAL A 961 22.93 -17.61 83.63
C VAL A 961 21.74 -18.20 82.88
N GLY A 962 21.55 -19.50 82.97
CA GLY A 962 20.34 -20.20 82.54
C GLY A 962 19.53 -20.69 83.75
N THR A 963 18.36 -21.27 83.50
CA THR A 963 17.53 -21.93 84.51
C THR A 963 17.38 -23.42 84.18
N GLN A 964 17.48 -24.27 85.20
CA GLN A 964 17.25 -25.72 85.08
C GLN A 964 16.18 -26.19 86.07
N PRO A 965 15.51 -27.32 85.81
CA PRO A 965 14.59 -27.95 86.76
C PRO A 965 15.24 -28.22 88.12
N VAL A 966 14.50 -27.97 89.19
CA VAL A 966 14.87 -28.49 90.51
C VAL A 966 14.39 -29.93 90.61
N TYR A 967 15.28 -30.83 91.00
CA TYR A 967 14.94 -32.24 91.22
C TYR A 967 14.84 -32.53 92.72
N ILE A 968 13.75 -33.18 93.11
CA ILE A 968 13.57 -33.72 94.45
C ILE A 968 13.57 -35.25 94.40
N ILE A 969 13.85 -35.88 95.52
CA ILE A 969 13.67 -37.34 95.67
C ILE A 969 12.19 -37.65 95.46
N ASP A 970 11.89 -38.61 94.58
CA ASP A 970 10.52 -39.10 94.37
C ASP A 970 9.97 -39.61 95.72
N PRO A 971 8.98 -38.92 96.30
CA PRO A 971 8.42 -39.31 97.59
C PRO A 971 7.76 -40.71 97.54
N ASN A 972 7.43 -41.19 96.33
CA ASN A 972 6.79 -42.48 96.08
C ASN A 972 7.73 -43.50 95.42
N GLY A 973 8.99 -43.14 95.17
CA GLY A 973 9.98 -43.99 94.53
C GLY A 973 10.51 -45.09 95.44
N SER A 974 11.20 -46.07 94.87
CA SER A 974 11.98 -47.07 95.62
C SER A 974 13.45 -46.95 95.19
N VAL A 975 14.39 -47.23 96.09
CA VAL A 975 15.84 -47.21 95.76
C VAL A 975 16.10 -48.12 94.56
N GLY A 976 16.71 -47.56 93.52
CA GLY A 976 17.10 -48.28 92.31
C GLY A 976 18.19 -49.31 92.57
N ALA A 977 18.43 -50.18 91.59
CA ALA A 977 19.49 -51.20 91.68
C ALA A 977 20.92 -50.59 91.75
N ASP A 978 21.05 -49.30 91.42
CA ASP A 978 22.24 -48.46 91.54
C ASP A 978 22.41 -47.82 92.93
N GLY A 979 21.48 -48.05 93.86
CA GLY A 979 21.55 -47.55 95.24
C GLY A 979 21.09 -46.10 95.42
N PHE A 980 20.57 -45.46 94.38
CA PHE A 980 20.06 -44.09 94.44
C PHE A 980 18.53 -44.05 94.42
N TRP A 981 17.95 -43.06 95.10
CA TRP A 981 16.51 -42.81 94.99
C TRP A 981 16.21 -42.15 93.64
N PRO A 982 15.12 -42.55 92.95
CA PRO A 982 14.72 -41.87 91.72
C PRO A 982 14.40 -40.41 92.02
N LEU A 983 14.88 -39.52 91.15
CA LEU A 983 14.63 -38.09 91.23
C LEU A 983 13.47 -37.74 90.30
N ILE A 984 12.51 -36.96 90.81
CA ILE A 984 11.46 -36.34 90.01
C ILE A 984 11.63 -34.82 90.05
N GLN A 985 11.14 -34.14 89.02
CA GLN A 985 11.12 -32.69 89.01
C GLN A 985 10.16 -32.16 90.09
N ASP A 986 10.61 -31.17 90.87
CA ASP A 986 9.82 -30.48 91.90
C ASP A 986 8.81 -29.52 91.27
N GLY A 987 7.71 -30.08 90.78
CA GLY A 987 6.67 -29.31 90.09
C GLY A 987 7.22 -28.51 88.91
N ALA A 988 6.95 -27.20 88.88
CA ALA A 988 7.48 -26.27 87.88
C ALA A 988 8.66 -25.43 88.42
N ASN A 989 9.24 -25.79 89.57
CA ASN A 989 10.32 -25.03 90.18
C ASN A 989 11.61 -25.16 89.35
N THR A 990 12.27 -24.03 89.16
CA THR A 990 13.56 -23.93 88.49
C THR A 990 14.58 -23.24 89.39
N GLN A 991 15.87 -23.49 89.14
CA GLN A 991 16.98 -22.81 89.79
C GLN A 991 17.93 -22.25 88.74
N ASP A 992 18.55 -21.11 89.05
CA ASP A 992 19.59 -20.52 88.21
C ASP A 992 20.84 -21.43 88.20
N ILE A 993 21.40 -21.65 87.00
CA ILE A 993 22.67 -22.35 86.75
C ILE A 993 23.59 -21.41 85.97
N SER A 994 24.88 -21.46 86.29
CA SER A 994 25.88 -20.66 85.59
C SER A 994 26.07 -21.12 84.14
N GLY A 995 25.98 -20.17 83.21
CA GLY A 995 26.34 -20.34 81.81
C GLY A 995 25.29 -20.98 80.90
N THR A 996 25.72 -21.19 79.66
CA THR A 996 25.01 -21.92 78.58
C THR A 996 25.96 -22.94 77.95
N LYS A 997 25.42 -24.04 77.43
CA LYS A 997 26.23 -25.16 76.92
C LYS A 997 26.09 -25.32 75.41
N GLY A 998 27.22 -25.47 74.73
CA GLY A 998 27.21 -25.68 73.29
C GLY A 998 28.57 -25.95 72.67
N PHE A 999 28.58 -26.55 71.48
CA PHE A 999 29.72 -26.46 70.56
C PHE A 999 29.90 -25.02 70.07
N PHE A 1000 28.82 -24.24 70.09
CA PHE A 1000 28.86 -22.80 69.88
C PHE A 1000 27.82 -22.08 70.76
N SER A 1001 28.06 -20.81 71.04
CA SER A 1001 27.07 -19.90 71.62
C SER A 1001 26.70 -18.82 70.60
N LYS A 1002 25.40 -18.68 70.33
CA LYS A 1002 24.84 -17.60 69.53
C LYS A 1002 24.36 -16.51 70.46
N VAL A 1003 24.88 -15.30 70.28
CA VAL A 1003 24.50 -14.14 71.10
C VAL A 1003 24.05 -13.00 70.21
N ARG A 1004 22.85 -12.47 70.49
CA ARG A 1004 22.30 -11.28 69.82
C ARG A 1004 22.48 -10.07 70.72
N PHE A 1005 23.22 -9.10 70.21
CA PHE A 1005 23.31 -7.76 70.80
C PHE A 1005 22.33 -6.84 70.12
N LYS A 1006 21.59 -6.08 70.93
CA LYS A 1006 20.62 -5.08 70.50
C LYS A 1006 20.92 -3.77 71.21
N ASN A 1007 20.90 -2.66 70.48
CA ASN A 1007 20.99 -1.36 71.13
C ASN A 1007 19.62 -0.95 71.71
N SER A 1008 19.60 -0.34 72.88
CA SER A 1008 18.36 0.11 73.53
C SER A 1008 18.02 1.59 73.28
N ALA A 1009 18.76 2.25 72.37
CA ALA A 1009 18.58 3.65 72.00
C ALA A 1009 18.67 3.88 70.48
N THR A 1010 17.94 4.87 69.97
CA THR A 1010 17.94 5.30 68.56
C THR A 1010 19.12 6.21 68.18
N THR A 1011 20.02 6.47 69.13
CA THR A 1011 21.24 7.29 68.93
C THR A 1011 22.38 6.47 68.35
N LYS A 1012 23.39 7.12 67.75
CA LYS A 1012 24.64 6.44 67.33
C LYS A 1012 25.27 5.71 68.53
N LYS A 1013 25.56 4.41 68.36
CA LYS A 1013 26.23 3.56 69.35
C LYS A 1013 27.29 2.72 68.66
N GLU A 1014 28.49 2.67 69.23
CA GLU A 1014 29.62 1.88 68.74
C GLU A 1014 29.75 0.58 69.55
N LEU A 1015 30.18 -0.48 68.86
CA LEU A 1015 30.45 -1.81 69.43
C LEU A 1015 31.72 -2.32 68.74
N PHE A 1016 32.83 -2.28 69.47
CA PHE A 1016 34.18 -2.47 68.93
C PHE A 1016 34.63 -3.93 68.98
N ALA A 1017 34.40 -4.60 70.10
CA ALA A 1017 34.83 -5.97 70.33
C ALA A 1017 33.84 -6.67 71.24
N ILE A 1018 33.65 -7.97 71.02
CA ILE A 1018 32.85 -8.83 71.88
C ILE A 1018 33.64 -10.12 72.11
N SER A 1019 33.69 -10.58 73.35
CA SER A 1019 34.29 -11.86 73.72
C SER A 1019 33.41 -12.60 74.72
N SER A 1020 33.66 -13.89 74.86
CA SER A 1020 33.02 -14.72 75.88
C SER A 1020 34.10 -15.58 76.54
N GLU A 1021 34.03 -15.73 77.86
CA GLU A 1021 34.86 -16.71 78.55
C GLU A 1021 34.08 -18.02 78.66
N TYR A 1022 34.74 -19.10 78.29
CA TYR A 1022 34.16 -20.43 78.32
C TYR A 1022 35.17 -21.46 78.83
N TYR A 1023 34.65 -22.56 79.38
CA TYR A 1023 35.43 -23.73 79.73
C TYR A 1023 35.05 -24.90 78.82
N ILE A 1024 36.03 -25.66 78.34
CA ILE A 1024 35.75 -26.88 77.61
C ILE A 1024 35.27 -27.93 78.62
N SER A 1025 34.05 -28.46 78.42
CA SER A 1025 33.48 -29.51 79.26
C SER A 1025 34.33 -30.78 79.11
N GLN A 1026 35.13 -31.09 80.13
CA GLN A 1026 35.91 -32.32 80.20
C GLN A 1026 35.05 -33.43 80.80
N THR A 1027 34.22 -34.04 79.96
CA THR A 1027 33.52 -35.29 80.28
C THR A 1027 33.62 -36.24 79.12
#